data_AF-A0A7Z2KAE0-F1
#
_entry.id   AF-A0A7Z2KAE0-F1
#
_cell.length_a   1.000
_cell.length_b   1.000
_cell.length_c   1.000
_cell.angle_alpha   90.00
_cell.angle_beta   90.00
_cell.angle_gamma   90.00
#
_symmetry.space_group_name_H-M   'P 1'
#
loop_
_entity.id
_entity.type
_entity.pdbx_description
1 polymer ?
#
loop_
_entity_poly.entity_id
_entity_poly.type
_entity_poly.pdbx_seq_one_letter_code
_entity_poly.pdbx_strand_id
1 'polypeptide(L)'
;MLLSKLMMIGIVLIGMSMGMLYLLTVFMGAPELQVPQTTIYYDHDENVISESNQDGQNRYWVDLEHISPNVIDATIAIEDKHFYEHMGFDFRRIGGAILADLKAMAKVQGASTITQQYARNLFLEHDKTWKRKIAEAFYAYRLEVHYSKEEILEGYLNTIYYGHGSYGIESAARTYFGKNAEELSLPEAAMLAGIPKGPGYYSPYADAERAEERQSTVLQAMVSNDMLSEAEAMQAETENMALQTFTEETKSEIAPYFAQEVKKELRSVLSLDERVIEQGGLHVYTTLDAQMQKTAEKWVASSIDQKSDIQAALVAMEPTSGAVKVMIGGRDYSESKFNRATMAKRTPGSTFKPLLYYAAIKNGFTPSTLVRSEPTTFYYDNEKKTYSPHNYGDVYANEEITLAQALALSDNVVAVKTHMFLEEKTLVNTAKSFGITSKLSAIPSLALGTKPVGMMEMTEAYSMLANGGYSVAPYYIEKVTDRDGKVIYEHSSQSELVLDPEAAFVTTSMMTGVFDESLNDYTRVTGSGIDHLLTRPAAAKTGSTSTDSWMVGFTPQLTAAVWVGYDKGETLNHRNDGSYTKKIWANFIEEALAEEEATDFKKPENVVGIEVDPQTGLIATDNCPVKRLTYYIEGTEPSHLCEDHPGTPSSEQEKQKKGIFDRFFNWIR
;
A
#
# COMPACT_ATOMS: atom_id res chain seq x y z
N MET A 1 -70.94 12.65 38.88
CA MET A 1 -70.98 13.77 37.91
C MET A 1 -69.71 14.63 37.91
N LEU A 2 -69.09 14.92 39.06
CA LEU A 2 -67.80 15.64 39.11
C LEU A 2 -66.63 14.80 38.58
N LEU A 3 -66.58 13.52 38.97
CA LEU A 3 -65.52 12.58 38.57
C LEU A 3 -65.46 12.36 37.06
N SER A 4 -66.62 12.22 36.39
CA SER A 4 -66.70 12.03 34.95
C SER A 4 -66.30 13.29 34.17
N LYS A 5 -66.60 14.49 34.68
CA LYS A 5 -66.15 15.75 34.08
C LYS A 5 -64.64 15.94 34.23
N LEU A 6 -64.07 15.61 35.38
CA LEU A 6 -62.62 15.64 35.61
C LEU A 6 -61.88 14.64 34.70
N MET A 7 -62.46 13.45 34.51
CA MET A 7 -61.91 12.43 33.61
C MET A 7 -61.93 12.89 32.14
N MET A 8 -63.03 13.53 31.72
CA MET A 8 -63.16 14.07 30.36
C MET A 8 -62.19 15.23 30.10
N ILE A 9 -62.01 16.14 31.06
CA ILE A 9 -61.01 17.22 30.99
C ILE A 9 -59.59 16.63 30.90
N GLY A 10 -59.31 15.58 31.69
CA GLY A 10 -58.03 14.87 31.64
C GLY A 10 -57.74 14.29 30.26
N ILE A 11 -58.72 13.63 29.62
CA ILE A 11 -58.57 13.05 28.27
C ILE A 11 -58.28 14.14 27.24
N VAL A 12 -59.00 15.26 27.29
CA VAL A 12 -58.79 16.39 26.36
C VAL A 12 -57.40 17.00 26.54
N LEU A 13 -56.95 17.19 27.78
CA LEU A 13 -55.60 17.71 28.07
C LEU A 13 -54.51 16.75 27.58
N ILE A 14 -54.68 15.44 27.77
CA ILE A 14 -53.76 14.42 27.25
C ILE A 14 -53.72 14.48 25.72
N GLY A 15 -54.89 14.51 25.07
CA GLY A 15 -54.98 14.64 23.61
C GLY A 15 -54.32 15.89 23.06
N MET A 16 -54.53 17.04 23.71
CA MET A 16 -53.86 18.30 23.35
C MET A 16 -52.34 18.23 23.56
N SER A 17 -51.88 17.64 24.66
CA SER A 17 -50.45 17.48 24.93
C SER A 17 -49.77 16.54 23.94
N MET A 18 -50.42 15.44 23.55
CA MET A 18 -49.97 14.52 22.51
C MET A 18 -49.94 15.19 21.14
N GLY A 19 -50.98 15.97 20.79
CA GLY A 19 -51.04 16.73 19.54
C GLY A 19 -49.97 17.82 19.48
N MET A 20 -49.73 18.52 20.59
CA MET A 20 -48.64 19.50 20.70
C MET A 20 -47.27 18.84 20.60
N LEU A 21 -47.08 17.66 21.21
CA LEU A 21 -45.85 16.89 21.10
C LEU A 21 -45.61 16.44 19.66
N TYR A 22 -46.63 15.94 18.97
CA TYR A 22 -46.56 15.59 17.55
C TYR A 22 -46.18 16.80 16.68
N LEU A 23 -46.81 17.96 16.89
CA LEU A 23 -46.47 19.18 16.16
C LEU A 23 -45.02 19.63 16.43
N LEU A 24 -44.55 19.50 17.67
CA LEU A 24 -43.15 19.78 18.02
C LEU A 24 -42.19 18.84 17.29
N THR A 25 -42.47 17.53 17.22
CA THR A 25 -41.58 16.58 16.53
C THR A 25 -41.56 16.79 15.03
N VAL A 26 -42.69 17.12 14.41
CA VAL A 26 -42.77 17.46 12.98
C VAL A 26 -42.01 18.76 12.70
N PHE A 27 -42.17 19.79 13.54
CA PHE A 27 -41.48 21.06 13.38
C PHE A 27 -39.95 20.95 13.52
N MET A 28 -39.47 20.06 14.40
CA MET A 28 -38.03 19.79 14.58
C MET A 28 -37.42 18.94 13.46
N GLY A 29 -38.23 18.37 12.56
CA GLY A 29 -37.77 17.44 11.53
C GLY A 29 -37.34 16.08 12.07
N ALA A 30 -36.97 15.19 11.14
CA ALA A 30 -36.46 13.87 11.45
C ALA A 30 -35.13 13.97 12.23
N PRO A 31 -34.95 13.20 13.31
CA PRO A 31 -33.67 13.17 14.02
C PRO A 31 -32.60 12.49 13.15
N GLU A 32 -31.38 13.02 13.12
CA GLU A 32 -30.26 12.41 12.38
C GLU A 32 -29.92 11.02 12.93
N LEU A 33 -29.82 10.02 12.05
CA LEU A 33 -29.42 8.65 12.40
C LEU A 33 -27.91 8.41 12.25
N GLN A 34 -27.13 9.46 12.00
CA GLN A 34 -25.70 9.31 11.69
C GLN A 34 -24.96 8.64 12.84
N VAL A 35 -24.57 7.40 12.62
CA VAL A 35 -23.60 6.71 13.46
C VAL A 35 -22.24 6.71 12.78
N PRO A 36 -21.16 6.86 13.58
CA PRO A 36 -19.82 6.52 13.15
C PRO A 36 -19.83 5.17 12.44
N GLN A 37 -19.25 5.11 11.23
CA GLN A 37 -19.04 3.88 10.47
C GLN A 37 -17.54 3.71 10.24
N THR A 38 -17.09 2.45 10.26
CA THR A 38 -15.69 2.12 10.02
C THR A 38 -15.33 2.40 8.56
N THR A 39 -14.27 3.17 8.34
CA THR A 39 -13.62 3.33 7.04
C THR A 39 -12.81 2.10 6.73
N ILE A 40 -12.99 1.57 5.53
CA ILE A 40 -12.38 0.34 5.05
C ILE A 40 -11.33 0.71 3.99
N TYR A 41 -10.14 0.13 4.13
CA TYR A 41 -9.04 0.30 3.20
C TYR A 41 -8.87 -0.99 2.39
N TYR A 42 -8.75 -0.84 1.08
CA TYR A 42 -8.63 -1.94 0.13
C TYR A 42 -7.29 -1.90 -0.59
N ASP A 43 -6.72 -3.08 -0.88
CA ASP A 43 -5.62 -3.21 -1.83
C ASP A 43 -6.10 -3.04 -3.29
N HIS A 44 -5.16 -3.18 -4.22
CA HIS A 44 -5.39 -3.08 -5.66
C HIS A 44 -6.40 -4.12 -6.20
N ASP A 45 -6.51 -5.28 -5.54
CA ASP A 45 -7.42 -6.37 -5.91
C ASP A 45 -8.77 -6.29 -5.17
N GLU A 46 -9.03 -5.16 -4.49
CA GLU A 46 -10.23 -4.91 -3.68
C GLU A 46 -10.37 -5.82 -2.44
N ASN A 47 -9.27 -6.39 -1.93
CA ASN A 47 -9.26 -7.07 -0.64
C ASN A 47 -9.07 -6.07 0.50
N VAL A 48 -9.73 -6.30 1.63
CA VAL A 48 -9.60 -5.45 2.82
C VAL A 48 -8.21 -5.62 3.45
N ILE A 49 -7.47 -4.52 3.58
CA ILE A 49 -6.11 -4.49 4.17
C ILE A 49 -6.04 -3.86 5.56
N SER A 50 -6.95 -2.93 5.85
CA SER A 50 -7.01 -2.22 7.13
C SER A 50 -8.39 -1.59 7.32
N GLU A 51 -8.68 -1.23 8.56
CA GLU A 51 -9.92 -0.62 9.00
C GLU A 51 -9.65 0.44 10.07
N SER A 52 -10.41 1.53 10.08
CA SER A 52 -10.29 2.60 11.07
C SER A 52 -10.84 2.19 12.44
N ASN A 53 -10.07 1.39 13.18
CA ASN A 53 -10.47 0.82 14.47
C ASN A 53 -9.88 1.58 15.68
N GLN A 54 -9.56 2.89 15.55
CA GLN A 54 -8.86 3.65 16.59
C GLN A 54 -9.60 3.72 17.95
N ASP A 55 -10.93 3.65 17.95
CA ASP A 55 -11.75 3.64 19.19
C ASP A 55 -12.07 2.22 19.70
N GLY A 56 -11.54 1.17 19.04
CA GLY A 56 -11.87 -0.21 19.34
C GLY A 56 -13.34 -0.57 19.05
N GLN A 57 -14.00 0.20 18.18
CA GLN A 57 -15.38 -0.02 17.76
C GLN A 57 -15.41 -0.28 16.25
N ASN A 58 -15.85 -1.47 15.84
CA ASN A 58 -16.10 -1.79 14.45
C ASN A 58 -17.59 -1.64 14.18
N ARG A 59 -17.95 -0.90 13.13
CA ARG A 59 -19.34 -0.66 12.71
C ARG A 59 -19.43 -0.75 11.20
N TYR A 60 -20.05 -1.82 10.72
CA TYR A 60 -20.48 -1.98 9.34
C TYR A 60 -21.99 -1.83 9.30
N TRP A 61 -22.47 -0.97 8.41
CA TRP A 61 -23.90 -0.85 8.19
C TRP A 61 -24.29 -1.82 7.09
N VAL A 62 -25.32 -2.62 7.36
CA VAL A 62 -25.94 -3.54 6.41
C VAL A 62 -27.43 -3.26 6.36
N ASP A 63 -27.97 -3.20 5.15
CA ASP A 63 -29.41 -3.04 4.95
C ASP A 63 -30.16 -4.24 5.53
N LEU A 64 -31.37 -4.03 6.02
CA LEU A 64 -32.16 -5.05 6.72
C LEU A 64 -32.39 -6.31 5.87
N GLU A 65 -32.43 -6.15 4.55
CA GLU A 65 -32.58 -7.25 3.59
C GLU A 65 -31.35 -8.18 3.50
N HIS A 66 -30.17 -7.68 3.86
CA HIS A 66 -28.91 -8.42 3.92
C HIS A 66 -28.62 -8.94 5.34
N ILE A 67 -29.63 -8.99 6.22
CA ILE A 67 -29.54 -9.57 7.55
C ILE A 67 -30.38 -10.84 7.59
N SER A 68 -29.81 -11.94 8.13
CA SER A 68 -30.51 -13.22 8.25
C SER A 68 -31.88 -13.06 8.96
N PRO A 69 -32.98 -13.59 8.40
CA PRO A 69 -34.30 -13.55 9.04
C PRO A 69 -34.29 -14.15 10.45
N ASN A 70 -33.43 -15.13 10.70
CA ASN A 70 -33.27 -15.73 12.03
C ASN A 70 -32.83 -14.69 13.08
N VAL A 71 -31.95 -13.74 12.70
CA VAL A 71 -31.52 -12.67 13.60
C VAL A 71 -32.66 -11.72 13.90
N ILE A 72 -33.40 -11.34 12.86
CA ILE A 72 -34.56 -10.44 12.97
C ILE A 72 -35.59 -11.04 13.93
N ASP A 73 -35.98 -12.29 13.71
CA ASP A 73 -36.96 -12.99 14.52
C ASP A 73 -36.47 -13.23 15.95
N ALA A 74 -35.22 -13.69 16.12
CA ALA A 74 -34.63 -13.92 17.45
C ALA A 74 -34.58 -12.63 18.28
N THR A 75 -34.18 -11.53 17.65
CA THR A 75 -34.09 -10.22 18.30
C THR A 75 -35.48 -9.71 18.69
N ILE A 76 -36.45 -9.75 17.78
CA ILE A 76 -37.83 -9.34 18.08
C ILE A 76 -38.41 -10.20 19.20
N ALA A 77 -38.22 -11.53 19.14
CA ALA A 77 -38.78 -12.45 20.11
C ALA A 77 -38.31 -12.17 21.54
N ILE A 78 -37.01 -11.92 21.72
CA ILE A 78 -36.42 -11.73 23.04
C ILE A 78 -36.48 -10.28 23.54
N GLU A 79 -36.31 -9.30 22.66
CA GLU A 79 -36.23 -7.89 23.05
C GLU A 79 -37.60 -7.20 23.02
N ASP A 80 -38.47 -7.49 22.04
CA ASP A 80 -39.71 -6.75 21.84
C ASP A 80 -40.77 -7.44 20.96
N LYS A 81 -41.43 -8.48 21.49
CA LYS A 81 -42.34 -9.34 20.71
C LYS A 81 -43.53 -8.67 20.01
N HIS A 82 -43.93 -7.47 20.45
CA HIS A 82 -45.02 -6.69 19.81
C HIS A 82 -44.47 -5.49 19.04
N PHE A 83 -43.21 -5.52 18.60
CA PHE A 83 -42.50 -4.40 18.00
C PHE A 83 -43.28 -3.71 16.88
N TYR A 84 -43.90 -4.49 15.99
CA TYR A 84 -44.70 -3.99 14.87
C TYR A 84 -46.10 -3.48 15.26
N GLU A 85 -46.59 -3.77 16.47
CA GLU A 85 -47.94 -3.39 16.91
C GLU A 85 -48.00 -2.04 17.63
N HIS A 86 -46.90 -1.61 18.27
CA HIS A 86 -46.87 -0.40 19.09
C HIS A 86 -46.11 0.76 18.44
N MET A 87 -46.35 1.99 18.86
CA MET A 87 -45.56 3.17 18.44
C MET A 87 -44.56 3.56 19.54
N GLY A 88 -43.42 2.86 19.59
CA GLY A 88 -42.32 3.12 20.54
C GLY A 88 -42.54 2.68 21.99
N PHE A 89 -43.77 2.44 22.44
CA PHE A 89 -44.08 2.03 23.81
C PHE A 89 -45.08 0.87 23.85
N ASP A 90 -44.66 -0.28 24.39
CA ASP A 90 -45.58 -1.37 24.72
C ASP A 90 -46.21 -1.13 26.10
N PHE A 91 -47.39 -0.51 26.11
CA PHE A 91 -48.14 -0.27 27.34
C PHE A 91 -48.58 -1.54 28.06
N ARG A 92 -48.77 -2.66 27.36
CA ARG A 92 -49.12 -3.95 27.97
C ARG A 92 -47.93 -4.49 28.75
N ARG A 93 -46.74 -4.45 28.14
CA ARG A 93 -45.47 -4.84 28.78
C ARG A 93 -45.10 -3.94 29.95
N ILE A 94 -45.31 -2.63 29.84
CA ILE A 94 -45.10 -1.68 30.94
C ILE A 94 -46.01 -2.03 32.13
N GLY A 95 -47.31 -2.24 31.88
CA GLY A 95 -48.26 -2.63 32.94
C GLY A 95 -47.90 -3.98 33.58
N GLY A 96 -47.50 -4.96 32.76
CA GLY A 96 -47.04 -6.28 33.24
C GLY A 96 -45.78 -6.20 34.10
N ALA A 97 -44.78 -5.43 33.67
CA ALA A 97 -43.54 -5.24 34.41
C ALA A 97 -43.78 -4.55 35.76
N ILE A 98 -44.65 -3.53 35.81
CA ILE A 98 -45.05 -2.88 37.08
C ILE A 98 -45.66 -3.90 38.04
N LEU A 99 -46.56 -4.76 37.56
CA LEU A 99 -47.19 -5.78 38.40
C LEU A 99 -46.18 -6.82 38.90
N ALA A 100 -45.23 -7.22 38.05
CA ALA A 100 -44.17 -8.16 38.40
C ALA A 100 -43.20 -7.56 39.43
N ASP A 101 -42.74 -6.33 39.22
CA ASP A 101 -41.83 -5.62 40.13
C ASP A 101 -42.48 -5.38 41.50
N LEU A 102 -43.78 -5.05 41.53
CA LEU A 102 -44.55 -4.92 42.78
C LEU A 102 -44.69 -6.25 43.53
N LYS A 103 -44.86 -7.37 42.81
CA LYS A 103 -44.92 -8.72 43.43
C LYS A 103 -43.55 -9.17 43.95
N ALA A 104 -42.47 -8.84 43.26
CA ALA A 104 -41.13 -9.24 43.63
C ALA A 104 -40.44 -8.30 44.63
N MET A 105 -41.03 -7.12 44.90
CA MET A 105 -40.43 -6.02 45.68
C MET A 105 -39.01 -5.63 45.22
N ALA A 106 -38.70 -5.87 43.94
CA ALA A 106 -37.44 -5.57 43.31
C ALA A 106 -37.69 -5.32 41.82
N LYS A 107 -36.75 -4.65 41.15
CA LYS A 107 -36.81 -4.47 39.70
C LYS A 107 -36.34 -5.76 39.02
N VAL A 108 -37.27 -6.58 38.56
CA VAL A 108 -37.01 -7.93 38.03
C VAL A 108 -37.23 -8.00 36.53
N GLN A 109 -38.13 -7.17 35.96
CA GLN A 109 -38.49 -7.25 34.54
C GLN A 109 -38.24 -5.94 33.77
N GLY A 110 -37.65 -6.05 32.57
CA GLY A 110 -37.43 -4.92 31.67
C GLY A 110 -38.64 -4.61 30.81
N ALA A 111 -39.04 -3.33 30.75
CA ALA A 111 -40.16 -2.85 29.94
C ALA A 111 -39.75 -2.03 28.70
N SER A 112 -38.45 -2.00 28.36
CA SER A 112 -37.96 -1.17 27.25
C SER A 112 -38.20 -1.84 25.89
N THR A 113 -38.73 -1.09 24.93
CA THR A 113 -38.93 -1.51 23.53
C THR A 113 -37.64 -1.38 22.70
N ILE A 114 -37.58 -2.00 21.51
CA ILE A 114 -36.45 -1.84 20.57
C ILE A 114 -36.22 -0.36 20.25
N THR A 115 -37.28 0.39 19.91
CA THR A 115 -37.21 1.83 19.61
C THR A 115 -36.61 2.64 20.76
N GLN A 116 -36.98 2.33 22.01
CA GLN A 116 -36.41 2.99 23.19
C GLN A 116 -34.93 2.66 23.37
N GLN A 117 -34.55 1.41 23.12
CA GLN A 117 -33.15 1.00 23.18
C GLN A 117 -32.33 1.64 22.06
N TYR A 118 -32.87 1.75 20.86
CA TYR A 118 -32.23 2.42 19.73
C TYR A 118 -32.02 3.92 20.01
N ALA A 119 -33.08 4.60 20.48
CA ALA A 119 -33.00 6.01 20.91
C ALA A 119 -31.93 6.24 22.00
N ARG A 120 -31.81 5.29 22.94
CA ARG A 120 -30.78 5.32 23.98
C ARG A 120 -29.38 5.20 23.39
N ASN A 121 -29.17 4.29 22.44
CA ASN A 121 -27.85 4.03 21.87
C ASN A 121 -27.39 5.18 20.95
N LEU A 122 -28.31 5.85 20.26
CA LEU A 122 -27.99 6.95 19.35
C LEU A 122 -27.74 8.29 20.06
N PHE A 123 -28.61 8.69 20.98
CA PHE A 123 -28.71 10.10 21.38
C PHE A 123 -28.30 10.38 22.83
N LEU A 124 -28.06 9.35 23.64
CA LEU A 124 -27.95 9.51 25.10
C LEU A 124 -26.69 8.88 25.66
N GLU A 125 -26.01 9.61 26.53
CA GLU A 125 -24.93 9.06 27.36
C GLU A 125 -25.49 8.05 28.38
N HIS A 126 -24.65 7.12 28.86
CA HIS A 126 -25.05 5.94 29.66
C HIS A 126 -25.50 6.25 31.11
N ASP A 127 -25.68 7.52 31.49
CA ASP A 127 -25.99 7.95 32.85
C ASP A 127 -27.38 7.50 33.34
N LYS A 128 -27.46 6.85 34.50
CA LYS A 128 -28.74 6.35 35.07
C LYS A 128 -29.58 7.45 35.75
N THR A 129 -29.93 8.51 35.02
CA THR A 129 -30.79 9.60 35.54
C THR A 129 -32.23 9.53 35.04
N TRP A 130 -33.18 10.01 35.83
CA TRP A 130 -34.59 10.17 35.42
C TRP A 130 -34.74 11.13 34.23
N LYS A 131 -33.86 12.14 34.13
CA LYS A 131 -33.80 13.05 32.98
C LYS A 131 -33.46 12.30 31.68
N ARG A 132 -32.49 11.38 31.72
CA ARG A 132 -32.15 10.53 30.57
C ARG A 132 -33.35 9.69 30.12
N LYS A 133 -34.09 9.07 31.04
CA LYS A 133 -35.23 8.21 30.67
C LYS A 133 -36.38 9.00 30.03
N ILE A 134 -36.57 10.26 30.41
CA ILE A 134 -37.52 11.17 29.73
C ILE A 134 -37.01 11.53 28.33
N ALA A 135 -35.72 11.82 28.17
CA ALA A 135 -35.13 12.08 26.87
C ALA A 135 -35.22 10.85 25.94
N GLU A 136 -35.00 9.65 26.47
CA GLU A 136 -35.15 8.37 25.75
C GLU A 136 -36.58 8.21 25.22
N ALA A 137 -37.58 8.49 26.06
CA ALA A 137 -38.98 8.45 25.66
C ALA A 137 -39.29 9.48 24.55
N PHE A 138 -38.75 10.69 24.65
CA PHE A 138 -38.93 11.73 23.64
C PHE A 138 -38.29 11.35 22.30
N TYR A 139 -37.05 10.85 22.31
CA TYR A 139 -36.36 10.43 21.09
C TYR A 139 -37.01 9.17 20.48
N ALA A 140 -37.45 8.20 21.28
CA ALA A 140 -38.19 7.04 20.78
C ALA A 140 -39.50 7.46 20.08
N TYR A 141 -40.23 8.41 20.66
CA TYR A 141 -41.41 8.97 20.01
C TYR A 141 -41.05 9.71 18.71
N ARG A 142 -39.96 10.48 18.69
CA ARG A 142 -39.48 11.14 17.47
C ARG A 142 -39.13 10.16 16.36
N LEU A 143 -38.44 9.06 16.69
CA LEU A 143 -38.09 8.02 15.72
C LEU A 143 -39.34 7.44 15.07
N GLU A 144 -40.34 7.05 15.88
CA GLU A 144 -41.59 6.44 15.41
C GLU A 144 -42.50 7.36 14.58
N VAL A 145 -42.32 8.68 14.70
CA VAL A 145 -43.05 9.66 13.89
C VAL A 145 -42.42 9.83 12.50
N HIS A 146 -41.11 9.62 12.38
CA HIS A 146 -40.35 9.97 11.18
C HIS A 146 -39.80 8.77 10.41
N TYR A 147 -39.66 7.61 11.04
CA TYR A 147 -39.10 6.40 10.44
C TYR A 147 -40.07 5.23 10.57
N SER A 148 -40.04 4.34 9.57
CA SER A 148 -40.74 3.07 9.54
C SER A 148 -40.19 2.07 10.56
N LYS A 149 -40.91 0.98 10.78
CA LYS A 149 -40.49 -0.05 11.73
C LYS A 149 -39.24 -0.77 11.26
N GLU A 150 -39.16 -0.96 9.96
CA GLU A 150 -38.06 -1.58 9.24
C GLU A 150 -36.80 -0.72 9.40
N GLU A 151 -36.87 0.59 9.15
CA GLU A 151 -35.74 1.53 9.35
C GLU A 151 -35.27 1.58 10.82
N ILE A 152 -36.21 1.56 11.78
CA ILE A 152 -35.88 1.55 13.21
C ILE A 152 -35.19 0.24 13.61
N LEU A 153 -35.64 -0.89 13.08
CA LEU A 153 -35.05 -2.20 13.36
C LEU A 153 -33.67 -2.35 12.73
N GLU A 154 -33.52 -1.94 11.48
CA GLU A 154 -32.24 -1.88 10.77
C GLU A 154 -31.23 -1.05 11.56
N GLY A 155 -31.63 0.17 11.93
CA GLY A 155 -30.79 1.06 12.72
C GLY A 155 -30.45 0.47 14.09
N TYR A 156 -31.38 -0.20 14.75
CA TYR A 156 -31.11 -0.89 16.02
C TYR A 156 -30.07 -2.01 15.87
N LEU A 157 -30.27 -2.89 14.89
CA LEU A 157 -29.39 -4.02 14.62
C LEU A 157 -27.99 -3.58 14.20
N ASN A 158 -27.85 -2.43 13.53
CA ASN A 158 -26.56 -1.86 13.12
C ASN A 158 -25.84 -1.04 14.22
N THR A 159 -26.49 -0.74 15.34
CA THR A 159 -25.92 0.15 16.37
C THR A 159 -25.75 -0.47 17.74
N ILE A 160 -26.41 -1.60 17.99
CA ILE A 160 -26.35 -2.26 19.29
C ILE A 160 -24.98 -2.89 19.55
N TYR A 161 -24.52 -2.83 20.80
CA TYR A 161 -23.23 -3.37 21.19
C TYR A 161 -23.34 -4.87 21.52
N TYR A 162 -22.56 -5.68 20.80
CA TYR A 162 -22.46 -7.14 20.99
C TYR A 162 -21.22 -7.55 21.79
N GLY A 163 -20.39 -6.62 22.28
CA GLY A 163 -19.17 -6.98 23.02
C GLY A 163 -17.92 -7.02 22.15
N HIS A 164 -16.74 -7.05 22.79
CA HIS A 164 -15.42 -7.11 22.12
C HIS A 164 -15.24 -6.08 21.00
N GLY A 165 -15.77 -4.87 21.18
CA GLY A 165 -15.69 -3.81 20.17
C GLY A 165 -16.65 -3.95 18.98
N SER A 166 -17.51 -4.98 18.96
CA SER A 166 -18.47 -5.21 17.88
C SER A 166 -19.75 -4.41 18.10
N TYR A 167 -19.96 -3.39 17.28
CA TYR A 167 -21.20 -2.61 17.25
C TYR A 167 -21.92 -2.91 15.93
N GLY A 168 -23.16 -3.37 16.03
CA GLY A 168 -23.93 -3.83 14.89
C GLY A 168 -23.78 -5.33 14.62
N ILE A 169 -24.82 -5.92 14.04
CA ILE A 169 -24.90 -7.37 13.82
C ILE A 169 -23.85 -7.87 12.85
N GLU A 170 -23.53 -7.12 11.79
CA GLU A 170 -22.49 -7.50 10.82
C GLU A 170 -21.13 -7.61 11.48
N SER A 171 -20.77 -6.63 12.33
CA SER A 171 -19.54 -6.71 13.11
C SER A 171 -19.55 -7.91 14.06
N ALA A 172 -20.69 -8.22 14.68
CA ALA A 172 -20.79 -9.37 15.57
C ALA A 172 -20.66 -10.71 14.83
N ALA A 173 -21.30 -10.86 13.67
CA ALA A 173 -21.21 -12.06 12.83
C ALA A 173 -19.76 -12.37 12.44
N ARG A 174 -19.02 -11.34 12.01
CA ARG A 174 -17.59 -11.43 11.68
C ARG A 174 -16.73 -11.77 12.89
N THR A 175 -16.95 -11.07 14.01
CA THR A 175 -16.16 -11.28 15.24
C THR A 175 -16.35 -12.68 15.81
N TYR A 176 -17.59 -13.16 15.92
CA TYR A 176 -17.90 -14.40 16.62
C TYR A 176 -17.80 -15.64 15.72
N PHE A 177 -18.15 -15.52 14.44
CA PHE A 177 -18.27 -16.67 13.51
C PHE A 177 -17.46 -16.52 12.22
N GLY A 178 -16.95 -15.33 11.90
CA GLY A 178 -16.20 -15.08 10.67
C GLY A 178 -17.06 -15.14 9.41
N LYS A 179 -18.34 -14.76 9.54
CA LYS A 179 -19.37 -14.79 8.49
C LYS A 179 -20.04 -13.44 8.32
N ASN A 180 -20.72 -13.24 7.19
CA ASN A 180 -21.61 -12.10 7.01
C ASN A 180 -22.92 -12.30 7.82
N ALA A 181 -23.61 -11.22 8.20
CA ALA A 181 -24.86 -11.29 8.96
C ALA A 181 -25.99 -12.02 8.21
N GLU A 182 -25.98 -11.99 6.89
CA GLU A 182 -26.90 -12.73 6.02
C GLU A 182 -26.77 -14.25 6.18
N GLU A 183 -25.57 -14.73 6.49
CA GLU A 183 -25.21 -16.16 6.53
C GLU A 183 -25.44 -16.80 7.91
N LEU A 184 -25.93 -16.04 8.89
CA LEU A 184 -26.12 -16.52 10.26
C LEU A 184 -27.24 -17.57 10.32
N SER A 185 -26.87 -18.76 10.83
CA SER A 185 -27.81 -19.84 11.12
C SER A 185 -28.68 -19.52 12.34
N LEU A 186 -29.76 -20.28 12.55
CA LEU A 186 -30.65 -20.13 13.70
C LEU A 186 -29.92 -20.17 15.07
N PRO A 187 -29.04 -21.15 15.37
CA PRO A 187 -28.31 -21.15 16.64
C PRO A 187 -27.39 -19.93 16.78
N GLU A 188 -26.67 -19.55 15.72
CA GLU A 188 -25.77 -18.39 15.73
C GLU A 188 -26.55 -17.08 15.95
N ALA A 189 -27.69 -16.92 15.28
CA ALA A 189 -28.59 -15.79 15.44
C ALA A 189 -29.16 -15.69 16.86
N ALA A 190 -29.63 -16.81 17.43
CA ALA A 190 -30.14 -16.86 18.80
C ALA A 190 -29.05 -16.54 19.83
N MET A 191 -27.82 -16.99 19.59
CA MET A 191 -26.66 -16.66 20.41
C MET A 191 -26.41 -15.15 20.40
N LEU A 192 -26.28 -14.55 19.21
CA LEU A 192 -26.02 -13.11 19.09
C LEU A 192 -27.16 -12.25 19.65
N ALA A 193 -28.43 -12.60 19.40
CA ALA A 193 -29.58 -11.89 19.96
C ALA A 193 -29.63 -11.94 21.50
N GLY A 194 -28.98 -12.92 22.13
CA GLY A 194 -28.88 -13.03 23.58
C GLY A 194 -27.90 -12.05 24.23
N ILE A 195 -26.86 -11.63 23.50
CA ILE A 195 -25.71 -10.88 24.00
C ILE A 195 -26.05 -9.45 24.45
N PRO A 196 -26.84 -8.64 23.71
CA PRO A 196 -27.05 -7.23 24.03
C PRO A 196 -27.61 -6.92 25.42
N LYS A 197 -28.33 -7.87 26.05
CA LYS A 197 -28.80 -7.74 27.44
C LYS A 197 -27.65 -7.49 28.43
N GLY A 198 -26.47 -8.03 28.13
CA GLY A 198 -25.27 -7.88 28.93
C GLY A 198 -24.04 -8.35 28.17
N PRO A 199 -23.45 -7.53 27.29
CA PRO A 199 -22.42 -7.99 26.35
C PRO A 199 -21.18 -8.59 27.01
N GLY A 200 -20.72 -8.02 28.12
CA GLY A 200 -19.59 -8.57 28.89
C GLY A 200 -19.96 -9.78 29.77
N TYR A 201 -21.25 -10.14 29.88
CA TYR A 201 -21.74 -11.22 30.74
C TYR A 201 -22.23 -12.44 29.94
N TYR A 202 -22.84 -12.20 28.77
CA TYR A 202 -23.43 -13.23 27.90
C TYR A 202 -22.61 -13.48 26.63
N SER A 203 -21.40 -12.92 26.53
CA SER A 203 -20.50 -13.23 25.43
C SER A 203 -19.91 -14.64 25.59
N PRO A 204 -19.88 -15.48 24.54
CA PRO A 204 -19.27 -16.81 24.61
C PRO A 204 -17.75 -16.76 24.88
N TYR A 205 -17.05 -15.69 24.48
CA TYR A 205 -15.64 -15.47 24.86
C TYR A 205 -15.42 -15.09 26.33
N ALA A 206 -16.47 -14.63 27.02
CA ALA A 206 -16.39 -14.31 28.44
C ALA A 206 -16.80 -15.51 29.29
N ASP A 207 -17.89 -16.18 28.91
CA ASP A 207 -18.40 -17.38 29.56
C ASP A 207 -19.35 -18.13 28.62
N ALA A 208 -18.89 -19.27 28.10
CA ALA A 208 -19.64 -20.07 27.13
C ALA A 208 -20.93 -20.65 27.70
N GLU A 209 -20.90 -21.17 28.93
CA GLU A 209 -22.07 -21.80 29.57
C GLU A 209 -23.19 -20.79 29.78
N ARG A 210 -22.86 -19.57 30.26
CA ARG A 210 -23.85 -18.49 30.39
C ARG A 210 -24.38 -18.00 29.04
N ALA A 211 -23.56 -18.01 28.01
CA ALA A 211 -23.98 -17.63 26.66
C ALA A 211 -24.96 -18.67 26.08
N GLU A 212 -24.68 -19.97 26.26
CA GLU A 212 -25.56 -21.08 25.86
C GLU A 212 -26.90 -21.07 26.62
N GLU A 213 -26.90 -20.88 27.94
CA GLU A 213 -28.16 -20.71 28.70
C GLU A 213 -28.99 -19.53 28.18
N ARG A 214 -28.31 -18.45 27.81
CA ARG A 214 -28.96 -17.26 27.26
C ARG A 214 -29.51 -17.51 25.86
N GLN A 215 -28.79 -18.23 25.02
CA GLN A 215 -29.23 -18.67 23.70
C GLN A 215 -30.49 -19.55 23.81
N SER A 216 -30.51 -20.53 24.71
CA SER A 216 -31.70 -21.35 24.97
C SER A 216 -32.90 -20.48 25.36
N THR A 217 -32.68 -19.47 26.21
CA THR A 217 -33.74 -18.50 26.56
C THR A 217 -34.30 -17.76 25.34
N VAL A 218 -33.45 -17.42 24.36
CA VAL A 218 -33.87 -16.76 23.11
C VAL A 218 -34.70 -17.72 22.26
N LEU A 219 -34.22 -18.95 22.05
CA LEU A 219 -34.94 -19.97 21.28
C LEU A 219 -36.32 -20.26 21.88
N GLN A 220 -36.41 -20.39 23.21
CA GLN A 220 -37.68 -20.57 23.91
C GLN A 220 -38.62 -19.36 23.80
N ALA A 221 -38.08 -18.14 23.77
CA ALA A 221 -38.88 -16.94 23.51
C ALA A 221 -39.47 -16.94 22.09
N MET A 222 -38.69 -17.38 21.11
CA MET A 222 -39.15 -17.52 19.73
C MET A 222 -40.21 -18.64 19.58
N VAL A 223 -40.06 -19.79 20.26
CA VAL A 223 -41.10 -20.84 20.34
C VAL A 223 -42.39 -20.28 20.94
N SER A 224 -42.28 -19.55 22.06
CA SER A 224 -43.44 -18.94 22.75
C SER A 224 -44.18 -17.88 21.92
N ASN A 225 -43.54 -17.40 20.85
CA ASN A 225 -44.10 -16.42 19.92
C ASN A 225 -44.47 -17.07 18.57
N ASP A 226 -44.55 -18.41 18.51
CA ASP A 226 -44.92 -19.18 17.32
C ASP A 226 -43.98 -18.98 16.10
N MET A 227 -42.71 -18.61 16.34
CA MET A 227 -41.71 -18.38 15.27
C MET A 227 -40.92 -19.65 14.89
N LEU A 228 -40.86 -20.64 15.78
CA LEU A 228 -40.35 -21.99 15.48
C LEU A 228 -41.05 -23.04 16.34
N SER A 229 -40.92 -24.29 15.93
CA SER A 229 -41.37 -25.44 16.71
C SER A 229 -40.40 -25.80 17.83
N GLU A 230 -40.92 -26.47 18.86
CA GLU A 230 -40.11 -27.03 19.96
C GLU A 230 -38.97 -27.93 19.45
N ALA A 231 -39.21 -28.66 18.34
CA ALA A 231 -38.23 -29.57 17.76
C ALA A 231 -37.06 -28.83 17.11
N GLU A 232 -37.35 -27.73 16.40
CA GLU A 232 -36.32 -26.85 15.81
C GLU A 232 -35.49 -26.17 16.91
N ALA A 233 -36.12 -25.78 18.02
CA ALA A 233 -35.42 -25.17 19.16
C ALA A 233 -34.42 -26.16 19.78
N MET A 234 -34.87 -27.39 20.06
CA MET A 234 -34.00 -28.43 20.60
C MET A 234 -32.87 -28.80 19.65
N GLN A 235 -33.12 -28.80 18.34
CA GLN A 235 -32.08 -29.05 17.35
C GLN A 235 -31.02 -27.94 17.39
N ALA A 236 -31.44 -26.67 17.35
CA ALA A 236 -30.54 -25.53 17.38
C ALA A 236 -29.70 -25.46 18.67
N GLU A 237 -30.26 -25.82 19.82
CA GLU A 237 -29.51 -25.89 21.10
C GLU A 237 -28.35 -26.89 21.07
N THR A 238 -28.44 -27.95 20.26
CA THR A 238 -27.44 -29.02 20.19
C THR A 238 -26.47 -28.91 19.02
N GLU A 239 -26.71 -27.95 18.12
CA GLU A 239 -25.88 -27.74 16.95
C GLU A 239 -24.57 -27.04 17.33
N ASN A 240 -23.45 -27.61 16.91
CA ASN A 240 -22.14 -27.08 17.26
C ASN A 240 -21.83 -25.81 16.46
N MET A 241 -21.67 -24.69 17.15
CA MET A 241 -21.26 -23.42 16.55
C MET A 241 -19.73 -23.29 16.56
N ALA A 242 -19.12 -23.19 15.38
CA ALA A 242 -17.69 -22.95 15.25
C ALA A 242 -17.36 -21.48 15.57
N LEU A 243 -17.09 -21.18 16.85
CA LEU A 243 -16.64 -19.86 17.27
C LEU A 243 -15.23 -19.57 16.71
N GLN A 244 -15.05 -18.36 16.20
CA GLN A 244 -13.73 -17.87 15.81
C GLN A 244 -12.83 -17.76 17.03
N THR A 245 -11.54 -18.04 16.85
CA THR A 245 -10.56 -17.85 17.92
C THR A 245 -10.28 -16.35 18.05
N PHE A 246 -10.66 -15.76 19.19
CA PHE A 246 -10.36 -14.37 19.48
C PHE A 246 -8.87 -14.24 19.88
N THR A 247 -7.98 -13.92 18.93
CA THR A 247 -6.60 -13.52 19.22
C THR A 247 -6.45 -12.02 19.00
N GLU A 248 -5.92 -11.27 19.97
CA GLU A 248 -5.55 -9.86 19.77
C GLU A 248 -4.52 -9.68 18.63
N GLU A 249 -3.81 -10.76 18.25
CA GLU A 249 -2.80 -10.80 17.19
C GLU A 249 -3.37 -10.81 15.75
N THR A 250 -4.67 -11.02 15.52
CA THR A 250 -5.25 -11.00 14.16
C THR A 250 -5.45 -9.59 13.58
N LYS A 251 -5.08 -8.53 14.31
CA LYS A 251 -5.19 -7.13 13.87
C LYS A 251 -3.86 -6.51 13.41
N SER A 252 -2.96 -7.27 12.79
CA SER A 252 -1.79 -6.66 12.15
C SER A 252 -2.24 -5.96 10.87
N GLU A 253 -2.31 -4.63 10.91
CA GLU A 253 -2.46 -3.78 9.73
C GLU A 253 -1.44 -4.22 8.65
N ILE A 254 -1.93 -4.60 7.47
CA ILE A 254 -1.06 -4.97 6.34
C ILE A 254 -0.36 -3.69 5.87
N ALA A 255 0.96 -3.75 5.66
CA ALA A 255 1.75 -2.61 5.20
C ALA A 255 1.56 -1.32 6.04
N PRO A 256 1.85 -1.32 7.35
CA PRO A 256 1.50 -0.19 8.23
C PRO A 256 2.21 1.13 7.86
N TYR A 257 3.39 1.06 7.24
CA TYR A 257 4.08 2.24 6.69
C TYR A 257 3.34 2.82 5.48
N PHE A 258 2.81 1.96 4.60
CA PHE A 258 2.00 2.37 3.46
C PHE A 258 0.69 3.01 3.94
N ALA A 259 0.00 2.37 4.89
CA ALA A 259 -1.24 2.87 5.48
C ALA A 259 -1.06 4.27 6.10
N GLN A 260 0.10 4.55 6.72
CA GLN A 260 0.43 5.88 7.22
C GLN A 260 0.47 6.93 6.09
N GLU A 261 1.04 6.61 4.93
CA GLU A 261 1.09 7.52 3.78
C GLU A 261 -0.29 7.68 3.13
N VAL A 262 -1.11 6.62 3.06
CA VAL A 262 -2.52 6.71 2.64
C VAL A 262 -3.29 7.70 3.52
N LYS A 263 -3.22 7.55 4.86
CA LYS A 263 -3.88 8.48 5.79
C LYS A 263 -3.36 9.91 5.66
N LYS A 264 -2.09 10.09 5.33
CA LYS A 264 -1.51 11.41 5.06
C LYS A 264 -2.00 11.99 3.74
N GLU A 265 -2.16 11.18 2.69
CA GLU A 265 -2.75 11.60 1.41
C GLU A 265 -4.21 12.01 1.57
N LEU A 266 -5.03 11.22 2.28
CA LEU A 266 -6.43 11.57 2.62
C LEU A 266 -6.53 12.94 3.32
N ARG A 267 -5.61 13.25 4.24
CA ARG A 267 -5.61 14.52 4.96
C ARG A 267 -5.09 15.70 4.15
N SER A 268 -4.02 15.49 3.39
CA SER A 268 -3.30 16.60 2.75
C SER A 268 -3.78 16.89 1.34
N VAL A 269 -4.15 15.87 0.57
CA VAL A 269 -4.61 15.99 -0.82
C VAL A 269 -6.12 16.18 -0.86
N LEU A 270 -6.88 15.34 -0.16
CA LEU A 270 -8.34 15.42 -0.13
C LEU A 270 -8.89 16.40 0.91
N SER A 271 -8.04 16.93 1.79
CA SER A 271 -8.44 17.84 2.87
C SER A 271 -9.56 17.28 3.75
N LEU A 272 -9.59 15.95 3.93
CA LEU A 272 -10.57 15.28 4.78
C LEU A 272 -10.17 15.42 6.25
N ASP A 273 -11.14 15.75 7.11
CA ASP A 273 -10.94 15.79 8.55
C ASP A 273 -10.72 14.38 9.11
N GLU A 274 -9.89 14.27 10.16
CA GLU A 274 -9.57 13.00 10.83
C GLU A 274 -10.84 12.24 11.25
N ARG A 275 -11.89 12.95 11.66
CA ARG A 275 -13.17 12.34 12.02
C ARG A 275 -13.85 11.68 10.82
N VAL A 276 -13.81 12.30 9.64
CA VAL A 276 -14.40 11.72 8.43
C VAL A 276 -13.58 10.52 7.97
N ILE A 277 -12.26 10.62 8.06
CA ILE A 277 -11.35 9.51 7.72
C ILE A 277 -11.59 8.30 8.63
N GLU A 278 -11.79 8.51 9.94
CA GLU A 278 -11.90 7.40 10.88
C GLU A 278 -13.34 6.92 11.13
N GLN A 279 -14.35 7.78 10.92
CA GLN A 279 -15.75 7.51 11.30
C GLN A 279 -16.77 7.78 10.18
N GLY A 280 -16.30 8.16 8.98
CA GLY A 280 -17.15 8.55 7.87
C GLY A 280 -17.73 7.41 7.04
N GLY A 281 -17.32 6.16 7.30
CA GLY A 281 -17.70 5.00 6.47
C GLY A 281 -17.15 5.09 5.05
N LEU A 282 -15.91 5.55 4.89
CA LEU A 282 -15.30 5.66 3.57
C LEU A 282 -14.84 4.28 3.08
N HIS A 283 -14.86 4.09 1.77
CA HIS A 283 -14.16 2.99 1.11
C HIS A 283 -12.96 3.58 0.37
N VAL A 284 -11.75 3.22 0.81
CA VAL A 284 -10.49 3.76 0.30
C VAL A 284 -9.77 2.66 -0.48
N TYR A 285 -9.79 2.77 -1.80
CA TYR A 285 -9.11 1.87 -2.72
C TYR A 285 -7.69 2.38 -2.95
N THR A 286 -6.70 1.56 -2.61
CA THR A 286 -5.30 1.96 -2.62
C THR A 286 -4.53 1.31 -3.77
N THR A 287 -3.30 1.76 -3.98
CA THR A 287 -2.38 1.18 -4.95
C THR A 287 -1.63 -0.05 -4.42
N LEU A 288 -1.77 -0.38 -3.13
CA LEU A 288 -1.02 -1.46 -2.50
C LEU A 288 -1.30 -2.78 -3.21
N ASP A 289 -0.25 -3.54 -3.50
CA ASP A 289 -0.37 -4.94 -3.87
C ASP A 289 0.02 -5.78 -2.64
N ALA A 290 -0.97 -6.40 -2.00
CA ALA A 290 -0.76 -7.13 -0.75
C ALA A 290 0.17 -8.34 -0.92
N GLN A 291 0.16 -8.97 -2.10
CA GLN A 291 0.99 -10.13 -2.38
C GLN A 291 2.45 -9.72 -2.65
N MET A 292 2.68 -8.65 -3.43
CA MET A 292 4.01 -8.07 -3.61
C MET A 292 4.55 -7.54 -2.28
N GLN A 293 3.72 -6.89 -1.45
CA GLN A 293 4.12 -6.42 -0.14
C GLN A 293 4.61 -7.56 0.74
N LYS A 294 3.86 -8.67 0.81
CA LYS A 294 4.24 -9.87 1.56
C LYS A 294 5.55 -10.47 1.07
N THR A 295 5.75 -10.49 -0.25
CA THR A 295 7.01 -10.92 -0.88
C THR A 295 8.17 -10.02 -0.46
N ALA A 296 7.99 -8.70 -0.45
CA ALA A 296 9.01 -7.76 0.00
C ALA A 296 9.37 -7.97 1.48
N GLU A 297 8.36 -8.11 2.35
CA GLU A 297 8.55 -8.35 3.78
C GLU A 297 9.30 -9.66 4.05
N LYS A 298 8.93 -10.74 3.34
CA LYS A 298 9.62 -12.03 3.36
C LYS A 298 11.11 -11.88 3.01
N TRP A 299 11.45 -11.17 1.94
CA TRP A 299 12.84 -11.03 1.49
C TRP A 299 13.66 -10.11 2.39
N VAL A 300 13.07 -9.05 2.92
CA VAL A 300 13.72 -8.20 3.93
C VAL A 300 14.01 -9.00 5.20
N ALA A 301 13.02 -9.73 5.72
CA ALA A 301 13.14 -10.49 6.96
C ALA A 301 14.13 -11.67 6.86
N SER A 302 14.17 -12.36 5.72
CA SER A 302 15.05 -13.51 5.50
C SER A 302 16.48 -13.15 5.10
N SER A 303 16.69 -11.98 4.49
CA SER A 303 18.02 -11.56 4.04
C SER A 303 18.88 -10.99 5.16
N ILE A 304 18.28 -10.29 6.12
CA ILE A 304 18.99 -9.57 7.19
C ILE A 304 18.96 -10.39 8.47
N ASP A 305 20.12 -10.57 9.12
CA ASP A 305 20.20 -11.28 10.40
C ASP A 305 19.26 -10.64 11.44
N GLN A 306 18.43 -11.45 12.09
CA GLN A 306 17.50 -11.01 13.14
C GLN A 306 18.21 -10.38 14.34
N LYS A 307 19.48 -10.72 14.58
CA LYS A 307 20.29 -10.14 15.66
C LYS A 307 20.95 -8.82 15.28
N SER A 308 20.90 -8.44 14.01
CA SER A 308 21.49 -7.19 13.53
C SER A 308 20.57 -6.01 13.81
N ASP A 309 21.13 -4.88 14.25
CA ASP A 309 20.41 -3.61 14.40
C ASP A 309 20.23 -2.86 13.07
N ILE A 310 20.74 -3.40 11.95
CA ILE A 310 20.58 -2.83 10.62
C ILE A 310 19.09 -2.67 10.31
N GLN A 311 18.75 -1.50 9.79
CA GLN A 311 17.42 -1.17 9.26
C GLN A 311 17.38 -1.35 7.75
N ALA A 312 16.16 -1.51 7.23
CA ALA A 312 15.91 -1.64 5.80
C ALA A 312 14.74 -0.75 5.39
N ALA A 313 14.75 -0.33 4.14
CA ALA A 313 13.61 0.26 3.47
C ALA A 313 13.50 -0.31 2.05
N LEU A 314 12.28 -0.46 1.57
CA LEU A 314 11.98 -0.89 0.21
C LEU A 314 10.76 -0.13 -0.29
N VAL A 315 10.83 0.40 -1.50
CA VAL A 315 9.66 0.91 -2.23
C VAL A 315 9.65 0.30 -3.62
N ALA A 316 8.49 -0.14 -4.06
CA ALA A 316 8.24 -0.53 -5.45
C ALA A 316 7.10 0.29 -6.03
N MET A 317 7.28 0.75 -7.28
CA MET A 317 6.38 1.66 -7.97
C MET A 317 6.23 1.25 -9.43
N GLU A 318 5.01 1.30 -9.94
CA GLU A 318 4.75 1.12 -11.37
C GLU A 318 5.32 2.34 -12.13
N PRO A 319 6.22 2.15 -13.11
CA PRO A 319 6.92 3.26 -13.73
C PRO A 319 6.04 4.21 -14.54
N THR A 320 4.94 3.70 -15.09
CA THR A 320 4.05 4.44 -15.99
C THR A 320 3.03 5.30 -15.25
N SER A 321 2.39 4.77 -14.21
CA SER A 321 1.37 5.50 -13.44
C SER A 321 1.95 6.24 -12.24
N GLY A 322 3.00 5.70 -11.61
CA GLY A 322 3.46 6.15 -10.30
C GLY A 322 2.74 5.47 -9.13
N ALA A 323 1.93 4.44 -9.39
CA ALA A 323 1.26 3.68 -8.34
C ALA A 323 2.30 3.02 -7.43
N VAL A 324 2.31 3.38 -6.15
CA VAL A 324 3.21 2.73 -5.19
C VAL A 324 2.61 1.39 -4.80
N LYS A 325 3.18 0.28 -5.28
CA LYS A 325 2.67 -1.07 -5.04
C LYS A 325 3.15 -1.65 -3.71
N VAL A 326 4.33 -1.24 -3.24
CA VAL A 326 4.96 -1.77 -2.03
C VAL A 326 5.67 -0.67 -1.25
N MET A 327 5.53 -0.68 0.08
CA MET A 327 6.30 0.19 0.97
C MET A 327 6.70 -0.51 2.28
N ILE A 328 8.00 -0.52 2.54
CA ILE A 328 8.63 -0.92 3.80
C ILE A 328 9.46 0.26 4.30
N GLY A 329 9.10 0.83 5.44
CA GLY A 329 9.80 1.95 6.08
C GLY A 329 10.81 1.56 7.17
N GLY A 330 10.84 0.27 7.55
CA GLY A 330 11.67 -0.29 8.61
C GLY A 330 11.39 -1.78 8.79
N ARG A 331 12.20 -2.45 9.62
CA ARG A 331 12.09 -3.91 9.79
C ARG A 331 10.91 -4.34 10.66
N ASP A 332 10.58 -3.53 11.65
CA ASP A 332 9.46 -3.75 12.55
C ASP A 332 8.78 -2.41 12.84
N TYR A 333 7.50 -2.32 12.47
CA TYR A 333 6.70 -1.11 12.67
C TYR A 333 6.32 -0.89 14.14
N SER A 334 6.19 -1.96 14.93
CA SER A 334 5.88 -1.89 16.35
C SER A 334 7.04 -1.31 17.16
N GLU A 335 8.28 -1.59 16.74
CA GLU A 335 9.49 -1.03 17.34
C GLU A 335 9.79 0.39 16.84
N SER A 336 9.57 0.66 15.55
CA SER A 336 9.94 1.95 14.93
C SER A 336 8.88 2.42 13.93
N LYS A 337 8.10 3.44 14.29
CA LYS A 337 7.16 4.10 13.36
C LYS A 337 7.82 5.10 12.40
N PHE A 338 9.15 5.20 12.41
CA PHE A 338 9.89 6.13 11.54
C PHE A 338 10.00 5.55 10.14
N ASN A 339 9.26 6.12 9.18
CA ASN A 339 9.23 5.65 7.80
C ASN A 339 10.49 6.09 7.04
N ARG A 340 11.49 5.21 6.90
CA ARG A 340 12.74 5.53 6.21
C ARG A 340 12.57 5.69 4.70
N ALA A 341 11.52 5.12 4.11
CA ALA A 341 11.23 5.29 2.69
C ALA A 341 10.83 6.73 2.34
N THR A 342 10.08 7.40 3.22
CA THR A 342 9.53 8.74 2.94
C THR A 342 10.17 9.86 3.77
N MET A 343 10.66 9.57 4.97
CA MET A 343 11.17 10.57 5.91
C MET A 343 12.70 10.68 5.92
N ALA A 344 13.42 9.59 5.63
CA ALA A 344 14.88 9.59 5.72
C ALA A 344 15.52 10.15 4.43
N LYS A 345 16.49 11.04 4.61
CA LYS A 345 17.41 11.46 3.54
C LYS A 345 18.77 10.83 3.79
N ARG A 346 19.27 10.10 2.80
CA ARG A 346 20.43 9.22 2.91
C ARG A 346 21.31 9.36 1.68
N THR A 347 22.59 9.07 1.81
CA THR A 347 23.57 9.25 0.73
C THR A 347 23.39 8.12 -0.29
N PRO A 348 22.93 8.40 -1.53
CA PRO A 348 22.63 7.36 -2.52
C PRO A 348 23.90 6.68 -3.07
N GLY A 349 25.05 7.34 -2.97
CA GLY A 349 26.30 6.82 -3.49
C GLY A 349 26.25 6.65 -5.02
N SER A 350 26.78 5.54 -5.51
CA SER A 350 26.87 5.27 -6.96
C SER A 350 25.53 5.07 -7.66
N THR A 351 24.39 4.95 -6.96
CA THR A 351 23.06 4.96 -7.62
C THR A 351 22.70 6.32 -8.20
N PHE A 352 23.49 7.37 -7.93
CA PHE A 352 23.34 8.67 -8.58
C PHE A 352 23.97 8.74 -9.98
N LYS A 353 24.85 7.80 -10.34
CA LYS A 353 25.62 7.82 -11.61
C LYS A 353 24.75 7.73 -12.87
N PRO A 354 23.62 6.99 -12.91
CA PRO A 354 22.75 7.00 -14.09
C PRO A 354 22.26 8.40 -14.50
N LEU A 355 21.96 9.27 -13.52
CA LEU A 355 21.56 10.66 -13.81
C LEU A 355 22.72 11.44 -14.46
N LEU A 356 23.96 11.19 -14.02
CA LEU A 356 25.16 11.76 -14.65
C LEU A 356 25.37 11.24 -16.06
N TYR A 357 25.25 9.93 -16.27
CA TYR A 357 25.50 9.37 -17.60
C TYR A 357 24.38 9.69 -18.58
N TYR A 358 23.13 9.81 -18.14
CA TYR A 358 22.09 10.43 -18.95
C TYR A 358 22.48 11.84 -19.38
N ALA A 359 22.99 12.67 -18.45
CA ALA A 359 23.48 14.00 -18.81
C ALA A 359 24.63 13.94 -19.81
N ALA A 360 25.54 12.97 -19.68
CA ALA A 360 26.64 12.78 -20.62
C ALA A 360 26.14 12.42 -22.02
N ILE A 361 25.26 11.42 -22.14
CA ILE A 361 24.68 10.99 -23.41
C ILE A 361 23.95 12.16 -24.08
N LYS A 362 23.15 12.91 -23.33
CA LYS A 362 22.46 14.12 -23.82
C LYS A 362 23.41 15.21 -24.32
N ASN A 363 24.65 15.23 -23.83
CA ASN A 363 25.70 16.19 -24.22
C ASN A 363 26.76 15.57 -25.15
N GLY A 364 26.39 14.54 -25.92
CA GLY A 364 27.20 14.01 -27.02
C GLY A 364 28.20 12.93 -26.64
N PHE A 365 28.19 12.45 -25.40
CA PHE A 365 28.90 11.21 -25.06
C PHE A 365 28.13 10.02 -25.63
N THR A 366 28.84 8.92 -25.82
CA THR A 366 28.26 7.65 -26.27
C THR A 366 28.66 6.55 -25.29
N PRO A 367 28.00 5.38 -25.32
CA PRO A 367 28.46 4.22 -24.55
C PRO A 367 29.93 3.84 -24.79
N SER A 368 30.45 4.14 -25.99
CA SER A 368 31.84 3.89 -26.40
C SER A 368 32.81 5.05 -26.12
N THR A 369 32.37 6.14 -25.50
CA THR A 369 33.29 7.23 -25.15
C THR A 369 34.36 6.70 -24.19
N LEU A 370 35.62 6.80 -24.62
CA LEU A 370 36.78 6.34 -23.86
C LEU A 370 37.20 7.38 -22.83
N VAL A 371 37.35 6.95 -21.58
CA VAL A 371 37.84 7.77 -20.47
C VAL A 371 38.87 7.01 -19.67
N ARG A 372 40.02 7.63 -19.44
CA ARG A 372 41.12 7.03 -18.69
C ARG A 372 40.78 6.86 -17.20
N SER A 373 40.83 5.63 -16.69
CA SER A 373 40.66 5.31 -15.26
C SER A 373 42.02 5.23 -14.56
N GLU A 374 42.41 6.26 -13.82
CA GLU A 374 43.64 6.29 -13.01
C GLU A 374 43.49 7.25 -11.81
N PRO A 375 44.25 7.07 -10.71
CA PRO A 375 44.21 8.00 -9.57
C PRO A 375 44.32 9.46 -10.02
N THR A 376 43.29 10.26 -9.75
CA THR A 376 43.16 11.64 -10.25
C THR A 376 42.77 12.56 -9.10
N THR A 377 43.43 13.71 -9.00
CA THR A 377 43.07 14.79 -8.07
C THR A 377 42.42 15.93 -8.85
N PHE A 378 41.22 16.30 -8.43
CA PHE A 378 40.43 17.36 -9.04
C PHE A 378 40.53 18.64 -8.21
N TYR A 379 40.74 19.77 -8.88
CA TYR A 379 40.78 21.09 -8.27
C TYR A 379 39.44 21.79 -8.54
N TYR A 380 38.86 22.41 -7.51
CA TYR A 380 37.58 23.11 -7.59
C TYR A 380 37.55 24.35 -6.68
N ASP A 381 36.48 25.13 -6.75
CA ASP A 381 36.34 26.40 -6.01
C ASP A 381 37.46 27.40 -6.35
N ASN A 382 37.65 27.64 -7.66
CA ASN A 382 38.77 28.44 -8.21
C ASN A 382 40.14 27.95 -7.72
N GLU A 383 40.36 26.64 -7.82
CA GLU A 383 41.60 25.94 -7.44
C GLU A 383 41.95 25.99 -5.94
N LYS A 384 41.04 26.44 -5.07
CA LYS A 384 41.29 26.53 -3.62
C LYS A 384 41.10 25.21 -2.88
N LYS A 385 40.39 24.26 -3.48
CA LYS A 385 40.08 22.96 -2.85
C LYS A 385 40.41 21.83 -3.81
N THR A 386 40.76 20.69 -3.22
CA THR A 386 41.06 19.46 -3.95
C THR A 386 40.10 18.35 -3.54
N TYR A 387 39.86 17.42 -4.45
CA TYR A 387 39.10 16.21 -4.21
C TYR A 387 39.75 15.05 -4.99
N SER A 388 40.05 13.96 -4.30
CA SER A 388 40.66 12.76 -4.89
C SER A 388 39.74 11.58 -4.61
N PRO A 389 38.86 11.19 -5.56
CA PRO A 389 38.03 10.01 -5.41
C PRO A 389 38.88 8.74 -5.52
N HIS A 390 38.44 7.69 -4.82
CA HIS A 390 39.07 6.37 -4.87
C HIS A 390 38.09 5.36 -5.47
N ASN A 391 38.59 4.46 -6.32
CA ASN A 391 37.82 3.29 -6.76
C ASN A 391 37.73 2.26 -5.64
N TYR A 392 36.76 1.35 -5.73
CA TYR A 392 36.58 0.32 -4.72
C TYR A 392 37.83 -0.56 -4.61
N GLY A 393 38.35 -0.69 -3.38
CA GLY A 393 39.57 -1.46 -3.12
C GLY A 393 40.86 -0.84 -3.67
N ASP A 394 40.84 0.44 -4.09
CA ASP A 394 41.98 1.12 -4.72
C ASP A 394 42.51 0.42 -5.98
N VAL A 395 41.61 -0.25 -6.72
CA VAL A 395 41.92 -0.89 -8.00
C VAL A 395 41.44 -0.01 -9.15
N TYR A 396 42.30 0.18 -10.16
CA TYR A 396 42.06 1.03 -11.32
C TYR A 396 42.46 0.28 -12.59
N ALA A 397 41.80 0.57 -13.70
CA ALA A 397 42.19 0.05 -15.02
C ALA A 397 43.64 0.45 -15.37
N ASN A 398 44.01 1.71 -15.09
CA ASN A 398 45.23 2.37 -15.58
C ASN A 398 45.30 2.48 -17.12
N GLU A 399 44.15 2.37 -17.77
CA GLU A 399 43.95 2.52 -19.21
C GLU A 399 42.62 3.24 -19.49
N GLU A 400 42.30 3.42 -20.76
CA GLU A 400 41.01 3.95 -21.19
C GLU A 400 39.95 2.86 -21.14
N ILE A 401 38.80 3.17 -20.55
CA ILE A 401 37.64 2.28 -20.52
C ILE A 401 36.44 3.00 -21.14
N THR A 402 35.52 2.24 -21.72
CA THR A 402 34.29 2.81 -22.28
C THR A 402 33.35 3.33 -21.19
N LEU A 403 32.49 4.29 -21.52
CA LEU A 403 31.48 4.81 -20.59
C LEU A 403 30.53 3.71 -20.12
N ALA A 404 30.21 2.74 -20.98
CA ALA A 404 29.43 1.55 -20.66
C ALA A 404 30.13 0.69 -19.59
N GLN A 405 31.41 0.36 -19.77
CA GLN A 405 32.19 -0.35 -18.76
C GLN A 405 32.28 0.46 -17.46
N ALA A 406 32.53 1.76 -17.53
CA ALA A 406 32.63 2.62 -16.35
C ALA A 406 31.34 2.63 -15.50
N LEU A 407 30.16 2.58 -16.12
CA LEU A 407 28.89 2.45 -15.41
C LEU A 407 28.72 1.05 -14.80
N ALA A 408 28.99 -0.01 -15.57
CA ALA A 408 28.83 -1.40 -15.16
C ALA A 408 29.74 -1.79 -13.97
N LEU A 409 31.01 -1.38 -14.05
CA LEU A 409 32.05 -1.55 -13.03
C LEU A 409 31.91 -0.53 -11.90
N SER A 410 31.11 0.52 -12.11
CA SER A 410 30.89 1.61 -11.16
C SER A 410 32.17 2.38 -10.83
N ASP A 411 32.99 2.69 -11.84
CA ASP A 411 34.24 3.45 -11.70
C ASP A 411 33.98 4.88 -11.18
N ASN A 412 34.64 5.27 -10.09
CA ASN A 412 34.45 6.57 -9.44
C ASN A 412 35.24 7.67 -10.12
N VAL A 413 36.44 7.37 -10.62
CA VAL A 413 37.29 8.35 -11.30
C VAL A 413 36.65 8.79 -12.59
N VAL A 414 36.20 7.85 -13.44
CA VAL A 414 35.54 8.15 -14.72
C VAL A 414 34.26 8.94 -14.50
N ALA A 415 33.46 8.60 -13.48
CA ALA A 415 32.29 9.39 -13.12
C ALA A 415 32.66 10.84 -12.77
N VAL A 416 33.68 11.07 -11.94
CA VAL A 416 34.09 12.44 -11.59
C VAL A 416 34.73 13.17 -12.78
N LYS A 417 35.53 12.51 -13.63
CA LYS A 417 36.06 13.09 -14.88
C LYS A 417 34.92 13.55 -15.80
N THR A 418 33.93 12.69 -16.01
CA THR A 418 32.74 12.99 -16.83
C THR A 418 31.97 14.17 -16.25
N HIS A 419 31.73 14.17 -14.95
CA HIS A 419 31.03 15.25 -14.25
C HIS A 419 31.77 16.60 -14.33
N MET A 420 33.10 16.60 -14.18
CA MET A 420 33.90 17.82 -14.33
C MET A 420 33.93 18.32 -15.78
N PHE A 421 33.96 17.41 -16.75
CA PHE A 421 33.92 17.76 -18.17
C PHE A 421 32.59 18.45 -18.54
N LEU A 422 31.47 17.97 -18.01
CA LEU A 422 30.13 18.53 -18.25
C LEU A 422 29.83 19.82 -17.47
N GLU A 423 30.74 20.28 -16.61
CA GLU A 423 30.52 21.28 -15.57
C GLU A 423 29.56 20.82 -14.45
N GLU A 424 29.89 21.11 -13.19
CA GLU A 424 29.21 20.49 -12.05
C GLU A 424 27.73 20.90 -11.91
N LYS A 425 27.34 22.03 -12.52
CA LYS A 425 25.95 22.50 -12.53
C LYS A 425 25.05 21.63 -13.42
N THR A 426 25.61 20.98 -14.44
CA THR A 426 24.84 20.15 -15.38
C THR A 426 24.19 18.97 -14.68
N LEU A 427 24.91 18.29 -13.79
CA LEU A 427 24.34 17.21 -12.98
C LEU A 427 23.27 17.72 -12.00
N VAL A 428 23.45 18.89 -11.40
CA VAL A 428 22.44 19.49 -10.50
C VAL A 428 21.14 19.78 -11.26
N ASN A 429 21.23 20.35 -12.46
CA ASN A 429 20.06 20.65 -13.29
C ASN A 429 19.40 19.38 -13.85
N THR A 430 20.22 18.40 -14.22
CA THR A 430 19.72 17.09 -14.65
C THR A 430 18.95 16.42 -13.53
N ALA A 431 19.52 16.30 -12.32
CA ALA A 431 18.84 15.69 -11.18
C ALA A 431 17.49 16.36 -10.85
N LYS A 432 17.37 17.68 -10.98
CA LYS A 432 16.08 18.37 -10.84
C LYS A 432 15.06 17.97 -11.88
N SER A 433 15.50 17.70 -13.11
CA SER A 433 14.62 17.23 -14.20
C SER A 433 14.14 15.79 -13.96
N PHE A 434 14.85 15.03 -13.11
CA PHE A 434 14.49 13.69 -12.63
C PHE A 434 13.66 13.71 -11.33
N GLY A 435 13.12 14.87 -10.92
CA GLY A 435 12.32 14.97 -9.70
C GLY A 435 13.12 15.08 -8.39
N ILE A 436 14.46 15.19 -8.43
CA ILE A 436 15.25 15.37 -7.19
C ILE A 436 15.04 16.79 -6.64
N THR A 437 14.29 16.91 -5.55
CA THR A 437 14.00 18.15 -4.82
C THR A 437 15.01 18.42 -3.69
N SER A 438 15.72 17.37 -3.24
CA SER A 438 16.76 17.47 -2.22
C SER A 438 17.87 18.45 -2.59
N LYS A 439 18.43 19.12 -1.58
CA LYS A 439 19.41 20.20 -1.78
C LYS A 439 20.76 19.65 -2.25
N LEU A 440 21.02 19.78 -3.55
CA LEU A 440 22.30 19.42 -4.16
C LEU A 440 23.31 20.58 -4.16
N SER A 441 24.58 20.28 -4.35
CA SER A 441 25.64 21.29 -4.51
C SER A 441 26.48 20.94 -5.73
N ALA A 442 26.80 21.93 -6.56
CA ALA A 442 27.68 21.78 -7.71
C ALA A 442 29.14 21.64 -7.23
N ILE A 443 29.52 20.41 -6.88
CA ILE A 443 30.86 20.03 -6.41
C ILE A 443 31.29 18.73 -7.09
N PRO A 444 32.60 18.44 -7.21
CA PRO A 444 33.09 17.23 -7.90
C PRO A 444 32.52 15.93 -7.31
N SER A 445 32.40 15.86 -5.98
CA SER A 445 31.91 14.67 -5.29
C SER A 445 30.42 14.38 -5.48
N LEU A 446 29.65 15.27 -6.12
CA LEU A 446 28.25 15.00 -6.43
C LEU A 446 28.10 13.83 -7.41
N ALA A 447 29.06 13.62 -8.30
CA ALA A 447 29.10 12.49 -9.24
C ALA A 447 29.00 11.12 -8.53
N LEU A 448 29.39 11.06 -7.26
CA LEU A 448 29.35 9.87 -6.42
C LEU A 448 28.19 9.89 -5.43
N GLY A 449 27.19 10.75 -5.64
CA GLY A 449 25.99 10.83 -4.81
C GLY A 449 26.26 11.26 -3.37
N THR A 450 27.21 12.15 -3.12
CA THR A 450 27.61 12.56 -1.74
C THR A 450 26.62 13.49 -1.03
N LYS A 451 25.48 13.81 -1.65
CA LYS A 451 24.41 14.61 -1.04
C LYS A 451 23.22 13.72 -0.69
N PRO A 452 22.69 13.80 0.54
CA PRO A 452 21.53 13.00 0.93
C PRO A 452 20.29 13.32 0.08
N VAL A 453 19.59 12.28 -0.37
CA VAL A 453 18.31 12.35 -1.09
C VAL A 453 17.31 11.37 -0.46
N GLY A 454 16.03 11.56 -0.73
CA GLY A 454 14.97 10.64 -0.31
C GLY A 454 14.91 9.40 -1.21
N MET A 455 14.46 8.26 -0.66
CA MET A 455 14.27 7.04 -1.43
C MET A 455 13.20 7.23 -2.51
N MET A 456 12.06 7.87 -2.19
CA MET A 456 11.01 8.17 -3.18
C MET A 456 11.55 8.98 -4.36
N GLU A 457 12.41 9.97 -4.13
CA GLU A 457 13.02 10.77 -5.21
C GLU A 457 13.88 9.90 -6.15
N MET A 458 14.58 8.91 -5.61
CA MET A 458 15.38 7.97 -6.41
C MET A 458 14.50 6.97 -7.16
N THR A 459 13.44 6.47 -6.54
CA THR A 459 12.47 5.57 -7.19
C THR A 459 11.76 6.27 -8.34
N GLU A 460 11.36 7.54 -8.15
CA GLU A 460 10.78 8.40 -9.18
C GLU A 460 11.76 8.61 -10.34
N ALA A 461 13.00 9.02 -10.05
CA ALA A 461 14.02 9.23 -11.06
C ALA A 461 14.29 7.97 -11.92
N TYR A 462 14.32 6.79 -11.31
CA TYR A 462 14.53 5.54 -12.03
C TYR A 462 13.28 5.12 -12.82
N SER A 463 12.09 5.42 -12.32
CA SER A 463 10.84 5.19 -13.04
C SER A 463 10.75 6.01 -14.32
N MET A 464 11.28 7.23 -14.32
CA MET A 464 11.39 8.04 -15.54
C MET A 464 12.34 7.43 -16.60
N LEU A 465 13.36 6.67 -16.20
CA LEU A 465 14.20 5.91 -17.14
C LEU A 465 13.46 4.68 -17.68
N ALA A 466 12.73 3.99 -16.80
CA ALA A 466 11.97 2.78 -17.12
C ALA A 466 10.80 3.06 -18.08
N ASN A 467 10.11 4.19 -17.89
CA ASN A 467 8.93 4.56 -18.68
C ASN A 467 9.25 5.34 -19.98
N GLY A 468 10.54 5.51 -20.31
CA GLY A 468 10.97 6.17 -21.55
C GLY A 468 11.01 7.70 -21.49
N GLY A 469 11.07 8.28 -20.30
CA GLY A 469 11.35 9.70 -20.09
C GLY A 469 10.16 10.56 -19.63
N TYR A 470 9.05 9.91 -19.31
CA TYR A 470 7.82 10.57 -18.90
C TYR A 470 7.84 10.91 -17.41
N SER A 471 7.26 12.07 -17.06
CA SER A 471 7.02 12.45 -15.67
C SER A 471 6.14 11.41 -14.98
N VAL A 472 6.50 11.10 -13.75
CA VAL A 472 5.74 10.20 -12.88
C VAL A 472 5.78 10.76 -11.47
N ALA A 473 4.65 10.72 -10.76
CA ALA A 473 4.57 11.17 -9.38
C ALA A 473 3.99 10.03 -8.54
N PRO A 474 4.58 9.71 -7.37
CA PRO A 474 4.09 8.64 -6.53
C PRO A 474 2.72 8.99 -5.95
N TYR A 475 1.79 8.03 -5.97
CA TYR A 475 0.49 8.12 -5.31
C TYR A 475 0.13 6.79 -4.62
N TYR A 476 -0.75 6.87 -3.62
CA TYR A 476 -1.13 5.72 -2.78
C TYR A 476 -2.61 5.36 -2.89
N ILE A 477 -3.46 6.26 -3.39
CA ILE A 477 -4.92 6.11 -3.43
C ILE A 477 -5.41 6.15 -4.87
N GLU A 478 -6.09 5.10 -5.30
CA GLU A 478 -6.76 5.02 -6.61
C GLU A 478 -8.12 5.71 -6.57
N LYS A 479 -8.92 5.43 -5.54
CA LYS A 479 -10.31 5.88 -5.46
C LYS A 479 -10.77 5.96 -4.02
N VAL A 480 -11.62 6.94 -3.71
CA VAL A 480 -12.35 7.03 -2.44
C VAL A 480 -13.83 7.20 -2.72
N THR A 481 -14.66 6.36 -2.10
CA THR A 481 -16.12 6.56 -2.10
C THR A 481 -16.63 6.80 -0.68
N ASP A 482 -17.76 7.49 -0.57
CA ASP A 482 -18.52 7.50 0.68
C ASP A 482 -19.27 6.18 0.89
N ARG A 483 -19.99 6.10 2.02
CA ARG A 483 -20.84 4.96 2.40
C ARG A 483 -21.95 4.64 1.40
N ASP A 484 -22.37 5.61 0.59
CA ASP A 484 -23.45 5.46 -0.39
C ASP A 484 -22.90 5.05 -1.77
N GLY A 485 -21.58 4.77 -1.85
CA GLY A 485 -20.89 4.41 -3.09
C GLY A 485 -20.60 5.60 -4.01
N LYS A 486 -20.81 6.84 -3.56
CA LYS A 486 -20.51 8.03 -4.36
C LYS A 486 -19.01 8.30 -4.33
N VAL A 487 -18.42 8.44 -5.52
CA VAL A 487 -17.00 8.79 -5.69
C VAL A 487 -16.72 10.19 -5.13
N ILE A 488 -15.86 10.26 -4.12
CA ILE A 488 -15.29 11.49 -3.54
C ILE A 488 -14.01 11.87 -4.28
N TYR A 489 -13.21 10.86 -4.64
CA TYR A 489 -11.94 11.01 -5.31
C TYR A 489 -11.67 9.83 -6.23
N GLU A 490 -11.05 10.11 -7.37
CA GLU A 490 -10.51 9.12 -8.29
C GLU A 490 -9.21 9.70 -8.86
N HIS A 491 -8.14 8.92 -8.79
CA HIS A 491 -6.83 9.34 -9.25
C HIS A 491 -6.84 9.48 -10.77
N SER A 492 -6.19 10.55 -11.25
CA SER A 492 -5.94 10.75 -12.67
C SER A 492 -4.48 11.12 -12.86
N SER A 493 -3.73 10.26 -13.54
CA SER A 493 -2.34 10.55 -13.87
C SER A 493 -2.26 11.47 -15.08
N GLN A 494 -1.46 12.53 -14.97
CA GLN A 494 -1.02 13.32 -16.10
C GLN A 494 0.47 13.05 -16.29
N SER A 495 0.84 12.69 -17.51
CA SER A 495 2.21 12.36 -17.84
C SER A 495 2.67 13.23 -18.99
N GLU A 496 3.77 13.94 -18.79
CA GLU A 496 4.43 14.74 -19.82
C GLU A 496 5.83 14.20 -20.10
N LEU A 497 6.28 14.32 -21.34
CA LEU A 497 7.64 13.92 -21.68
C LEU A 497 8.63 14.96 -21.14
N VAL A 498 9.50 14.53 -20.21
CA VAL A 498 10.47 15.41 -19.52
C VAL A 498 11.90 15.11 -19.95
N LEU A 499 12.23 13.83 -20.13
CA LEU A 499 13.55 13.39 -20.57
C LEU A 499 13.58 13.17 -22.07
N ASP A 500 14.78 13.25 -22.64
CA ASP A 500 15.05 12.86 -24.01
C ASP A 500 14.91 11.32 -24.13
N PRO A 501 13.95 10.81 -24.92
CA PRO A 501 13.66 9.37 -24.99
C PRO A 501 14.88 8.53 -25.42
N GLU A 502 15.64 9.04 -26.38
CA GLU A 502 16.83 8.40 -26.92
C GLU A 502 17.93 8.28 -25.86
N ALA A 503 18.26 9.39 -25.17
CA ALA A 503 19.23 9.38 -24.09
C ALA A 503 18.76 8.56 -22.88
N ALA A 504 17.47 8.57 -22.55
CA ALA A 504 16.89 7.74 -21.50
C ALA A 504 17.06 6.25 -21.84
N PHE A 505 16.70 5.83 -23.06
CA PHE A 505 16.86 4.45 -23.50
C PHE A 505 18.33 4.01 -23.54
N VAL A 506 19.23 4.82 -24.09
CA VAL A 506 20.67 4.50 -24.15
C VAL A 506 21.23 4.36 -22.72
N THR A 507 20.82 5.24 -21.80
CA THR A 507 21.21 5.14 -20.38
C THR A 507 20.69 3.84 -19.75
N THR A 508 19.41 3.52 -19.96
CA THR A 508 18.79 2.26 -19.52
C THR A 508 19.54 1.05 -20.07
N SER A 509 19.92 1.06 -21.34
CA SER A 509 20.72 0.00 -21.95
C SER A 509 22.12 -0.13 -21.35
N MET A 510 22.78 0.98 -21.01
CA MET A 510 24.06 0.92 -20.29
C MET A 510 23.88 0.36 -18.87
N MET A 511 22.74 0.63 -18.21
CA MET A 511 22.43 0.11 -16.88
C MET A 511 22.16 -1.39 -16.85
N THR A 512 21.76 -2.04 -17.95
CA THR A 512 21.72 -3.52 -18.00
C THR A 512 23.12 -4.13 -17.88
N GLY A 513 24.16 -3.35 -18.21
CA GLY A 513 25.55 -3.74 -18.12
C GLY A 513 26.01 -4.10 -16.71
N VAL A 514 25.28 -3.72 -15.65
CA VAL A 514 25.64 -4.13 -14.28
C VAL A 514 25.57 -5.64 -14.06
N PHE A 515 24.82 -6.37 -14.91
CA PHE A 515 24.68 -7.82 -14.86
C PHE A 515 25.53 -8.53 -15.92
N ASP A 516 26.02 -7.80 -16.92
CA ASP A 516 26.66 -8.33 -18.11
C ASP A 516 28.17 -8.56 -17.90
N GLU A 517 28.57 -9.81 -17.69
CA GLU A 517 29.98 -10.18 -17.51
C GLU A 517 30.87 -9.91 -18.73
N SER A 518 30.29 -9.63 -19.91
CA SER A 518 31.06 -9.20 -21.09
C SER A 518 31.70 -7.81 -20.90
N LEU A 519 31.24 -7.04 -19.92
CA LEU A 519 31.80 -5.75 -19.50
C LEU A 519 32.79 -5.87 -18.33
N ASN A 520 33.16 -7.09 -17.91
CA ASN A 520 34.23 -7.29 -16.94
C ASN A 520 35.56 -6.74 -17.47
N ASP A 521 36.39 -6.24 -16.56
CA ASP A 521 37.72 -5.69 -16.85
C ASP A 521 38.63 -5.91 -15.62
N TYR A 522 39.33 -4.88 -15.14
CA TYR A 522 40.13 -4.88 -13.92
C TYR A 522 39.34 -5.25 -12.64
N THR A 523 38.01 -5.24 -12.73
CA THR A 523 37.09 -5.75 -11.71
C THR A 523 35.85 -6.35 -12.38
N ARG A 524 34.99 -7.00 -11.59
CA ARG A 524 33.72 -7.55 -12.07
C ARG A 524 32.61 -6.51 -12.03
N VAL A 525 31.65 -6.63 -12.94
CA VAL A 525 30.43 -5.83 -12.93
C VAL A 525 29.67 -5.97 -11.62
N THR A 526 29.03 -4.88 -11.18
CA THR A 526 28.56 -4.76 -9.79
C THR A 526 27.37 -5.66 -9.43
N GLY A 527 26.63 -6.17 -10.41
CA GLY A 527 25.46 -7.04 -10.26
C GLY A 527 25.70 -8.52 -10.53
N SER A 528 26.90 -8.96 -10.93
CA SER A 528 27.14 -10.36 -11.34
C SER A 528 26.76 -11.41 -10.29
N GLY A 529 26.86 -11.06 -9.00
CA GLY A 529 26.49 -11.95 -7.90
C GLY A 529 24.99 -12.26 -7.77
N ILE A 530 24.13 -11.57 -8.52
CA ILE A 530 22.67 -11.78 -8.53
C ILE A 530 22.10 -11.98 -9.94
N ASP A 531 22.93 -11.93 -10.99
CA ASP A 531 22.50 -12.10 -12.38
C ASP A 531 21.74 -13.42 -12.61
N HIS A 532 22.26 -14.53 -12.07
CA HIS A 532 21.62 -15.85 -12.10
C HIS A 532 20.24 -15.94 -11.44
N LEU A 533 19.83 -14.93 -10.67
CA LEU A 533 18.48 -14.87 -10.09
C LEU A 533 17.48 -14.25 -11.04
N LEU A 534 17.93 -13.45 -12.01
CA LEU A 534 17.08 -12.67 -12.89
C LEU A 534 16.69 -13.49 -14.12
N THR A 535 15.40 -13.48 -14.46
CA THR A 535 14.84 -14.19 -15.62
C THR A 535 14.24 -13.25 -16.66
N ARG A 536 14.20 -11.96 -16.35
CA ARG A 536 13.62 -10.90 -17.21
C ARG A 536 14.58 -9.74 -17.44
N PRO A 537 14.38 -8.95 -18.52
CA PRO A 537 15.17 -7.75 -18.77
C PRO A 537 15.11 -6.79 -17.57
N ALA A 538 16.28 -6.41 -17.09
CA ALA A 538 16.43 -5.56 -15.91
C ALA A 538 17.58 -4.57 -16.09
N ALA A 539 17.37 -3.35 -15.59
CA ALA A 539 18.37 -2.30 -15.52
C ALA A 539 18.50 -1.83 -14.08
N ALA A 540 19.71 -1.70 -13.56
CA ALA A 540 19.88 -1.34 -12.17
C ALA A 540 21.19 -0.64 -11.89
N LYS A 541 21.34 -0.18 -10.65
CA LYS A 541 22.60 0.31 -10.11
C LYS A 541 22.73 0.03 -8.62
N THR A 542 23.92 -0.42 -8.24
CA THR A 542 24.32 -0.55 -6.84
C THR A 542 24.93 0.75 -6.32
N GLY A 543 24.68 1.08 -5.06
CA GLY A 543 25.32 2.18 -4.33
C GLY A 543 25.85 1.70 -2.99
N SER A 544 27.04 2.17 -2.62
CA SER A 544 27.63 1.87 -1.32
C SER A 544 28.41 3.08 -0.82
N THR A 545 28.17 3.45 0.43
CA THR A 545 28.91 4.44 1.22
C THR A 545 29.25 3.79 2.55
N SER A 546 30.14 4.35 3.36
CA SER A 546 30.48 3.77 4.67
C SER A 546 29.27 3.44 5.56
N THR A 547 28.12 4.12 5.40
CA THR A 547 26.92 3.98 6.25
C THR A 547 25.70 3.43 5.53
N ASP A 548 25.71 3.38 4.19
CA ASP A 548 24.53 3.09 3.40
C ASP A 548 24.85 2.09 2.28
N SER A 549 23.95 1.13 2.09
CA SER A 549 23.93 0.29 0.88
C SER A 549 22.60 0.47 0.17
N TRP A 550 22.67 0.54 -1.15
CA TRP A 550 21.55 0.78 -2.05
C TRP A 550 21.57 -0.20 -3.21
N MET A 551 20.39 -0.61 -3.63
CA MET A 551 20.13 -1.16 -4.95
C MET A 551 18.88 -0.45 -5.48
N VAL A 552 19.00 0.24 -6.60
CA VAL A 552 17.85 0.81 -7.29
C VAL A 552 17.86 0.28 -8.71
N GLY A 553 16.74 -0.24 -9.17
CA GLY A 553 16.63 -0.83 -10.48
C GLY A 553 15.19 -1.06 -10.87
N PHE A 554 15.00 -1.44 -12.12
CA PHE A 554 13.69 -1.58 -12.71
C PHE A 554 13.67 -2.62 -13.82
N THR A 555 12.48 -3.17 -14.00
CA THR A 555 12.00 -3.76 -15.25
C THR A 555 11.08 -2.74 -15.93
N PRO A 556 10.58 -2.97 -17.16
CA PRO A 556 9.58 -2.07 -17.72
C PRO A 556 8.29 -1.96 -16.90
N GLN A 557 7.97 -2.98 -16.09
CA GLN A 557 6.74 -3.09 -15.30
C GLN A 557 6.87 -2.55 -13.87
N LEU A 558 8.06 -2.63 -13.27
CA LEU A 558 8.23 -2.29 -11.85
C LEU A 558 9.60 -1.67 -11.58
N THR A 559 9.61 -0.50 -10.94
CA THR A 559 10.82 0.09 -10.37
C THR A 559 10.88 -0.18 -8.87
N ALA A 560 12.01 -0.65 -8.37
CA ALA A 560 12.21 -0.86 -6.94
C ALA A 560 13.52 -0.25 -6.43
N ALA A 561 13.43 0.41 -5.27
CA ALA A 561 14.57 0.90 -4.51
C ALA A 561 14.66 0.16 -3.18
N VAL A 562 15.84 -0.38 -2.87
CA VAL A 562 16.14 -1.05 -1.60
C VAL A 562 17.32 -0.34 -0.94
N TRP A 563 17.17 -0.05 0.35
CA TRP A 563 18.22 0.52 1.19
C TRP A 563 18.39 -0.31 2.45
N VAL A 564 19.64 -0.44 2.90
CA VAL A 564 19.96 -0.91 4.26
C VAL A 564 21.02 -0.01 4.89
N GLY A 565 20.91 0.18 6.20
CA GLY A 565 21.84 1.00 6.98
C GLY A 565 21.41 1.13 8.43
N TYR A 566 22.27 1.75 9.24
CA TYR A 566 21.96 2.08 10.63
C TYR A 566 21.34 3.48 10.74
N ASP A 567 20.50 3.71 11.75
CA ASP A 567 19.95 5.04 12.03
C ASP A 567 20.96 5.99 12.64
N LYS A 568 21.80 5.46 13.52
CA LYS A 568 22.97 6.16 14.06
C LYS A 568 24.12 5.81 13.14
N GLY A 569 24.93 6.79 12.71
CA GLY A 569 25.93 6.70 11.62
C GLY A 569 27.08 5.71 11.82
N GLU A 570 26.76 4.47 12.15
CA GLU A 570 27.64 3.33 12.26
C GLU A 570 28.02 2.84 10.88
N THR A 571 29.24 2.30 10.78
CA THR A 571 29.79 1.84 9.51
C THR A 571 29.27 0.45 9.18
N LEU A 572 28.80 0.26 7.95
CA LEU A 572 28.41 -1.06 7.44
C LEU A 572 29.63 -1.94 7.21
N ASN A 573 29.51 -3.23 7.54
CA ASN A 573 30.45 -4.22 7.04
C ASN A 573 30.05 -4.60 5.61
N HIS A 574 30.48 -3.80 4.64
CA HIS A 574 30.09 -3.95 3.22
C HIS A 574 30.30 -5.33 2.62
N ARG A 575 31.24 -6.13 3.16
CA ARG A 575 31.47 -7.49 2.69
C ARG A 575 30.26 -8.39 2.94
N ASN A 576 29.58 -8.18 4.05
CA ASN A 576 28.42 -8.96 4.47
C ASN A 576 27.13 -8.19 4.20
N ASP A 577 27.07 -6.94 4.67
CA ASP A 577 25.84 -6.13 4.74
C ASP A 577 25.46 -5.51 3.40
N GLY A 578 26.45 -5.20 2.56
CA GLY A 578 26.22 -4.63 1.22
C GLY A 578 25.51 -5.61 0.27
N SER A 579 25.59 -6.91 0.56
CA SER A 579 24.94 -7.94 -0.26
C SER A 579 23.42 -8.02 -0.04
N TYR A 580 22.91 -7.51 1.09
CA TYR A 580 21.49 -7.58 1.44
C TYR A 580 20.63 -6.87 0.39
N THR A 581 20.95 -5.62 0.05
CA THR A 581 20.16 -4.85 -0.94
C THR A 581 20.04 -5.53 -2.29
N LYS A 582 21.12 -6.13 -2.79
CA LYS A 582 21.14 -6.83 -4.08
C LYS A 582 20.24 -8.08 -4.05
N LYS A 583 20.37 -8.90 -3.01
CA LYS A 583 19.58 -10.12 -2.84
C LYS A 583 18.10 -9.81 -2.64
N ILE A 584 17.79 -8.85 -1.79
CA ILE A 584 16.41 -8.40 -1.55
C ILE A 584 15.81 -7.92 -2.87
N TRP A 585 16.48 -7.01 -3.58
CA TRP A 585 15.98 -6.45 -4.83
C TRP A 585 15.73 -7.51 -5.90
N ALA A 586 16.71 -8.39 -6.16
CA ALA A 586 16.60 -9.39 -7.23
C ALA A 586 15.49 -10.41 -6.96
N ASN A 587 15.46 -10.98 -5.75
CA ASN A 587 14.43 -11.97 -5.43
C ASN A 587 13.03 -11.33 -5.30
N PHE A 588 12.95 -10.09 -4.80
CA PHE A 588 11.69 -9.36 -4.74
C PHE A 588 11.13 -9.12 -6.15
N ILE A 589 11.91 -8.55 -7.07
CA ILE A 589 11.44 -8.26 -8.44
C ILE A 589 10.97 -9.54 -9.15
N GLU A 590 11.73 -10.62 -9.03
CA GLU A 590 11.41 -11.89 -9.68
C GLU A 590 10.17 -12.56 -9.13
N GLU A 591 10.00 -12.59 -7.80
CA GLU A 591 8.82 -13.20 -7.17
C GLU A 591 7.59 -12.29 -7.27
N ALA A 592 7.75 -10.96 -7.20
CA ALA A 592 6.66 -10.00 -7.34
C ALA A 592 6.02 -10.03 -8.73
N LEU A 593 6.81 -10.25 -9.77
CA LEU A 593 6.34 -10.28 -11.16
C LEU A 593 6.21 -11.71 -11.71
N ALA A 594 6.23 -12.75 -10.87
CA ALA A 594 6.25 -14.14 -11.31
C ALA A 594 5.04 -14.54 -12.16
N GLU A 595 3.90 -13.86 -11.96
CA GLU A 595 2.66 -14.08 -12.70
C GLU A 595 2.51 -13.16 -13.94
N GLU A 596 3.47 -12.26 -14.14
CA GLU A 596 3.51 -11.35 -15.30
C GLU A 596 4.54 -11.80 -16.35
N GLU A 597 4.13 -11.73 -17.61
CA GLU A 597 5.03 -11.93 -18.75
C GLU A 597 6.18 -10.91 -18.76
N ALA A 598 7.39 -11.39 -19.06
CA ALA A 598 8.55 -10.52 -19.18
C ALA A 598 8.43 -9.62 -20.42
N THR A 599 8.72 -8.33 -20.26
CA THR A 599 8.72 -7.36 -21.37
C THR A 599 10.11 -6.76 -21.58
N ASP A 600 10.41 -6.41 -22.84
CA ASP A 600 11.64 -5.72 -23.21
C ASP A 600 11.51 -4.20 -23.07
N PHE A 601 12.63 -3.52 -22.83
CA PHE A 601 12.68 -2.05 -22.89
C PHE A 601 12.34 -1.55 -24.29
N LYS A 602 11.38 -0.62 -24.38
CA LYS A 602 10.91 -0.09 -25.66
C LYS A 602 11.96 0.84 -26.29
N LYS A 603 12.62 0.35 -27.34
CA LYS A 603 13.60 1.11 -28.12
C LYS A 603 12.92 2.23 -28.94
N PRO A 604 13.37 3.50 -28.83
CA PRO A 604 12.94 4.58 -29.73
C PRO A 604 13.35 4.33 -31.19
N GLU A 605 12.72 5.05 -32.12
CA GLU A 605 13.01 4.94 -33.56
C GLU A 605 14.44 5.41 -33.87
N ASN A 606 14.87 6.56 -33.34
CA ASN A 606 16.19 7.17 -33.57
C ASN A 606 17.32 6.55 -32.71
N VAL A 607 17.19 5.27 -32.36
CA VAL A 607 18.22 4.52 -31.64
C VAL A 607 18.62 3.30 -32.45
N VAL A 608 19.92 3.13 -32.69
CA VAL A 608 20.50 2.03 -33.46
C VAL A 608 21.32 1.11 -32.55
N GLY A 609 21.29 -0.20 -32.83
CA GLY A 609 22.08 -1.20 -32.10
C GLY A 609 23.24 -1.70 -32.95
N ILE A 610 24.46 -1.65 -32.41
CA ILE A 610 25.69 -2.09 -33.07
C ILE A 610 26.43 -3.07 -32.16
N GLU A 611 26.91 -4.19 -32.71
CA GLU A 611 27.84 -5.07 -32.01
C GLU A 611 29.21 -4.40 -31.91
N VAL A 612 29.64 -4.11 -30.68
CA VAL A 612 30.93 -3.50 -30.40
C VAL A 612 31.79 -4.38 -29.52
N ASP A 613 33.11 -4.22 -29.66
CA ASP A 613 34.06 -4.73 -28.69
C ASP A 613 34.00 -3.81 -27.46
N PRO A 614 33.57 -4.31 -26.29
CA PRO A 614 33.37 -3.46 -25.12
C PRO A 614 34.66 -2.82 -24.60
N GLN A 615 35.83 -3.37 -24.92
CA GLN A 615 37.13 -2.84 -24.47
C GLN A 615 37.58 -1.65 -25.32
N THR A 616 37.38 -1.72 -26.64
CA THR A 616 37.81 -0.66 -27.57
C THR A 616 36.72 0.34 -27.89
N GLY A 617 35.45 -0.04 -27.72
CA GLY A 617 34.28 0.76 -28.13
C GLY A 617 34.05 0.80 -29.65
N LEU A 618 34.83 0.06 -30.43
CA LEU A 618 34.77 -0.01 -31.89
C LEU A 618 33.83 -1.13 -32.37
N ILE A 619 33.41 -1.07 -33.65
CA ILE A 619 32.55 -2.11 -34.23
C ILE A 619 33.27 -3.46 -34.17
N ALA A 620 32.64 -4.46 -33.55
CA ALA A 620 33.26 -5.76 -33.36
C ALA A 620 33.45 -6.49 -34.70
N THR A 621 34.57 -7.18 -34.84
CA THR A 621 34.81 -8.12 -35.94
C THR A 621 34.71 -9.56 -35.44
N ASP A 622 34.72 -10.54 -36.34
CA ASP A 622 34.73 -11.97 -35.96
C ASP A 622 35.94 -12.40 -35.11
N ASN A 623 36.99 -11.58 -35.11
CA ASN A 623 38.18 -11.85 -34.31
C ASN A 623 38.11 -11.25 -32.91
N CYS A 624 37.13 -10.38 -32.62
CA CYS A 624 36.95 -9.82 -31.29
C CYS A 624 36.58 -10.93 -30.30
N PRO A 625 37.25 -11.00 -29.13
CA PRO A 625 36.98 -12.03 -28.13
C PRO A 625 35.57 -11.89 -27.54
N VAL A 626 35.04 -10.67 -27.54
CA VAL A 626 33.73 -10.31 -27.02
C VAL A 626 33.03 -9.42 -28.04
N LYS A 627 31.75 -9.73 -28.30
CA LYS A 627 30.85 -8.87 -29.07
C LYS A 627 29.66 -8.54 -28.20
N ARG A 628 29.39 -7.25 -28.02
CA ARG A 628 28.26 -6.79 -27.20
C ARG A 628 27.36 -5.88 -28.00
N LEU A 629 26.08 -6.23 -28.10
CA LEU A 629 25.07 -5.34 -28.67
C LEU A 629 24.95 -4.08 -27.80
N THR A 630 25.29 -2.93 -28.38
CA THR A 630 25.29 -1.64 -27.71
C THR A 630 24.48 -0.63 -28.51
N TYR A 631 23.70 0.20 -27.82
CA TYR A 631 22.75 1.10 -28.45
C TYR A 631 23.24 2.54 -28.45
N TYR A 632 23.02 3.24 -29.55
CA TYR A 632 23.48 4.60 -29.80
C TYR A 632 22.30 5.45 -30.29
N ILE A 633 22.34 6.74 -29.97
CA ILE A 633 21.50 7.72 -30.68
C ILE A 633 21.96 7.71 -32.15
N GLU A 634 21.03 7.62 -33.09
CA GLU A 634 21.35 7.54 -34.51
C GLU A 634 22.29 8.68 -34.96
N GLY A 635 23.35 8.32 -35.66
CA GLY A 635 24.41 9.23 -36.09
C GLY A 635 25.55 9.41 -35.08
N THR A 636 25.49 8.74 -33.93
CA THR A 636 26.56 8.76 -32.90
C THR A 636 27.26 7.41 -32.73
N GLU A 637 26.82 6.37 -33.45
CA GLU A 637 27.44 5.06 -33.44
C GLU A 637 28.88 5.07 -33.97
N PRO A 638 29.75 4.15 -33.51
CA PRO A 638 31.11 4.05 -34.02
C PRO A 638 31.11 3.71 -35.52
N SER A 639 32.03 4.32 -36.28
CA SER A 639 32.19 4.11 -37.72
C SER A 639 33.38 3.25 -38.11
N HIS A 640 34.20 2.84 -37.14
CA HIS A 640 35.46 2.11 -37.36
C HIS A 640 35.37 0.68 -36.79
N LEU A 641 35.94 -0.27 -37.52
CA LEU A 641 36.09 -1.66 -37.08
C LEU A 641 37.19 -1.78 -36.03
N CYS A 642 37.04 -2.72 -35.10
CA CYS A 642 38.09 -3.08 -34.15
C CYS A 642 39.27 -3.76 -34.88
N GLU A 643 40.44 -3.12 -34.84
CA GLU A 643 41.68 -3.63 -35.46
C GLU A 643 42.63 -4.31 -34.46
N ASP A 644 42.34 -4.22 -33.15
CA ASP A 644 43.23 -4.67 -32.07
C ASP A 644 43.28 -6.21 -31.92
N HIS A 645 42.37 -6.93 -32.58
CA HIS A 645 42.34 -8.39 -32.63
C HIS A 645 42.55 -8.90 -34.06
N PRO A 646 43.76 -8.77 -34.65
CA PRO A 646 44.01 -9.25 -36.00
C PRO A 646 43.95 -10.78 -36.04
N GLY A 647 42.91 -11.33 -36.67
CA GLY A 647 42.82 -12.76 -36.95
C GLY A 647 43.85 -13.20 -38.00
N THR A 648 44.36 -14.41 -37.86
CA THR A 648 45.04 -15.10 -38.97
C THR A 648 44.09 -15.17 -40.16
N PRO A 649 44.50 -14.85 -41.40
CA PRO A 649 43.57 -14.78 -42.53
C PRO A 649 42.89 -16.14 -42.74
N SER A 650 41.56 -16.18 -42.66
CA SER A 650 40.81 -17.34 -43.14
C SER A 650 40.98 -17.40 -44.66
N SER A 651 41.47 -18.54 -45.15
CA SER A 651 41.84 -18.76 -46.56
C SER A 651 40.67 -18.65 -47.58
N GLU A 652 39.47 -18.28 -47.14
CA GLU A 652 38.29 -18.11 -47.97
C GLU A 652 38.16 -16.70 -48.56
N GLN A 653 38.56 -15.64 -47.83
CA GLN A 653 38.46 -14.27 -48.35
C GLN A 653 39.50 -13.96 -49.46
N GLU A 654 40.66 -14.61 -49.45
CA GLU A 654 41.63 -14.52 -50.56
C GLU A 654 41.16 -15.28 -51.82
N LYS A 655 40.42 -16.39 -51.66
CA LYS A 655 39.90 -17.15 -52.81
C LYS A 655 38.77 -16.41 -53.54
N GLN A 656 37.94 -15.66 -52.82
CA GLN A 656 36.87 -14.87 -53.44
C GLN A 656 37.44 -13.66 -54.22
N LYS A 657 38.47 -12.98 -53.69
CA LYS A 657 39.19 -11.93 -54.42
C LYS A 657 39.95 -12.47 -55.64
N LYS A 658 40.63 -13.63 -55.53
CA LYS A 658 41.30 -14.27 -56.69
C LYS A 658 40.31 -14.75 -57.75
N GLY A 659 39.17 -15.33 -57.35
CA GLY A 659 38.14 -15.81 -58.28
C GLY A 659 37.42 -14.70 -59.04
N ILE A 660 37.25 -13.51 -58.45
CA ILE A 660 36.69 -12.34 -59.14
C ILE A 660 37.71 -11.73 -60.11
N PHE A 661 38.98 -11.63 -59.72
CA PHE A 661 40.06 -11.12 -60.59
C PHE A 661 40.33 -12.05 -61.80
N ASP A 662 40.32 -13.38 -61.61
CA ASP A 662 40.49 -14.34 -62.71
C ASP A 662 39.26 -14.40 -63.64
N ARG A 663 38.05 -14.10 -63.14
CA ARG A 663 36.85 -13.97 -63.98
C ARG A 663 36.84 -12.67 -64.78
N PHE A 664 37.43 -11.60 -64.27
CA PHE A 664 37.54 -10.32 -64.98
C PHE A 664 38.57 -10.37 -66.12
N PHE A 665 39.70 -11.08 -65.92
CA PHE A 665 40.75 -11.18 -66.95
C PHE A 665 40.46 -12.19 -68.08
N ASN A 666 39.56 -13.17 -67.88
CA ASN A 666 39.14 -14.08 -68.94
C ASN A 666 38.09 -13.49 -69.90
N TRP A 667 37.59 -12.28 -69.64
CA TRP A 667 36.68 -11.57 -70.54
C TRP A 667 37.41 -10.66 -71.55
N ILE A 668 38.71 -10.40 -71.34
CA ILE A 668 39.55 -9.53 -72.19
C ILE A 668 40.60 -10.38 -72.96
N ARG A 669 40.23 -11.57 -73.42
CA ARG A 669 41.09 -12.38 -74.30
C ARG A 669 40.33 -12.94 -75.49
#